data_AF-A0A1Y2HRQ6-F1
#
_entry.id   AF-A0A1Y2HRQ6-F1
#
_cell.length_a   1.000
_cell.length_b   1.000
_cell.length_c   1.000
_cell.angle_alpha   90.00
_cell.angle_beta   90.00
_cell.angle_gamma   90.00
#
_symmetry.space_group_name_H-M   'P 1'
#
loop_
_entity.id
_entity.type
_entity.pdbx_description
1 polymer ?
#
loop_
_entity_poly.entity_id
_entity_poly.type
_entity_poly.pdbx_seq_one_letter_code
_entity_poly.pdbx_strand_id
1 'polypeptide(L)'
;MASPQSPIAPAPHPGPVGSPPTPSVGRAQSVTSGKRSDAIKAFLPSNALQKATFEIVYILSKDTDLPERLTWLFAVLEDAQMFVFAFNAGVHRQMPAYVETIVDVFGTPNDPAGFTVMNACCIAVVFLVILLTALAVGLAKVNRVPILLLRVLRLLFAVMINVLNVPLTTVLLMALHCPTEPDNSRPVWCWPGLDIATIVLNSVAIISFLPMLWVSAVMFIDANPASSSPMAKPDGQLELHGVILRLTLVALKVFITGNGHVGSEVLVYLLLATAGLLYLTHQLITTHPYFDPRMSMLRSGMHCGATFAIVTSLLLNLTVGVNSGDLWYLLIPAAVVGIVVGALLSHFSLKRLLHGTIRLSRKLKQAEAGVDSALMSAINGVGKHIQGLQEANASESGTKPHQRNTSTDTLNAFMERRPKERTHLFDSPRAVEICLRVLRDNPTPRQNMLALQLLEHGLAEFPRDPQLLLMASAYLQSYFGDDGERAAFQVMQILQSGKVTNPPLHIRFKIYCNERSTREMGKHVLDSATITILMRKVRKHHLLSMCLTRDAWEAIRTSASESTLAEVISKLAKHKSMAEECYRQLLSKSSRDKNLLRLYSQFAHFVLANTELAAEVLEHAEEGTFPGTIPFSILIELAETEQQTMITTANNAEAFMAMDQQRLKDAVSSPVPTTAATGQHRAFPAKHSGYTIPSDMDVIKAAPKLDQPSEECPPVISSQPIHVSPPAIRSMSISRPSRAPSQSDSIGSIDKSNLSMDANNSTQVKFMGRVVSKDSVGPLPSQPRSRRGSMFKDLIGGDTGSATGGGSSPNVAYPPTSIASIPHRNEVSNWVMGANIGNGSQTSGTSASRLLRKKQAARRRMAERVASPLGRLWLVAGFTVIFLGSVVYGYTLVNHLFQATRSFLVDEYNSARLARLQARAVAEDVRLMVHGNEIGSHQVWKEAYASAQEAVNDLVGVHIPALATYFQSDALTVKPKLTQSVFNSIPEFTWLTENMAQVFELLTELNYMIMEGYVTTLARDSAAIILTASASLLCLASGLGLIYVLVLKEYFMNESKVIKLLLAVPKRAASDIVTTLEAEIEGYLELFAGDSDGLDDDAEVRASTGSAGVATSGNNDRRGKVKRRQKYALMLMGFGVALAALTAGMYFFTMSRKVLANGNNCLTSVTGSETFAFTQMSYFRPLRQFQTQFFSGIFEAHFETLTLSRSPSQWIQKACLS
;
A
#
# COMPACT_ATOMS: atom_id res chain seq x y z
N MET A 1 22.30 55.14 6.41
CA MET A 1 21.35 55.56 5.35
C MET A 1 19.93 55.29 5.82
N ALA A 2 18.93 55.94 5.24
CA ALA A 2 17.59 56.06 5.84
C ALA A 2 16.75 54.77 5.80
N SER A 3 15.75 54.70 6.68
CA SER A 3 14.61 53.78 6.61
C SER A 3 13.32 54.60 6.83
N PRO A 4 12.21 54.33 6.12
CA PRO A 4 11.00 55.16 6.21
C PRO A 4 10.23 54.92 7.52
N GLN A 5 9.72 55.99 8.12
CA GLN A 5 8.74 55.89 9.21
C GLN A 5 7.33 55.78 8.63
N SER A 6 6.52 54.87 9.17
CA SER A 6 5.06 54.84 8.93
C SER A 6 4.34 55.70 9.97
N PRO A 7 3.23 56.38 9.61
CA PRO A 7 2.55 57.31 10.50
C PRO A 7 1.77 56.62 11.62
N ILE A 8 1.78 57.23 12.81
CA ILE A 8 1.00 56.80 13.98
C ILE A 8 -0.43 57.33 13.86
N ALA A 9 -1.43 56.46 14.02
CA ALA A 9 -2.83 56.84 14.13
C ALA A 9 -3.20 57.25 15.58
N PRO A 10 -4.08 58.26 15.77
CA PRO A 10 -4.46 58.73 17.11
C PRO A 10 -5.36 57.74 17.86
N ALA A 11 -5.28 57.77 19.20
CA ALA A 11 -6.07 56.91 20.08
C ALA A 11 -7.52 57.42 20.27
N PRO A 12 -8.51 56.54 20.45
CA PRO A 12 -9.90 56.93 20.73
C PRO A 12 -10.12 57.33 22.19
N HIS A 13 -11.04 58.28 22.42
CA HIS A 13 -11.46 58.70 23.76
C HIS A 13 -12.32 57.62 24.48
N PRO A 14 -12.27 57.55 25.82
CA PRO A 14 -13.16 56.69 26.60
C PRO A 14 -14.58 57.29 26.70
N GLY A 15 -15.59 56.49 26.35
CA GLY A 15 -17.00 56.80 26.62
C GLY A 15 -17.42 56.43 28.05
N PRO A 16 -18.57 56.93 28.56
CA PRO A 16 -19.02 56.70 29.92
C PRO A 16 -19.48 55.25 30.16
N VAL A 17 -19.33 54.80 31.42
CA VAL A 17 -19.66 53.43 31.85
C VAL A 17 -21.18 53.26 31.99
N GLY A 18 -21.76 52.41 31.13
CA GLY A 18 -23.12 51.89 31.30
C GLY A 18 -23.15 50.65 32.21
N SER A 19 -24.23 50.47 32.97
CA SER A 19 -24.44 49.33 33.87
C SER A 19 -24.73 48.01 33.12
N PRO A 20 -24.39 46.84 33.71
CA PRO A 20 -24.55 45.56 33.04
C PRO A 20 -26.02 45.12 32.99
N PRO A 21 -26.56 44.73 31.82
CA PRO A 21 -27.89 44.11 31.74
C PRO A 21 -27.85 42.66 32.25
N THR A 22 -28.91 42.24 32.94
CA THR A 22 -29.09 40.86 33.41
C THR A 22 -29.39 39.92 32.23
N PRO A 23 -28.87 38.67 32.24
CA PRO A 23 -29.12 37.71 31.17
C PRO A 23 -30.55 37.16 31.25
N SER A 24 -31.42 37.60 30.34
CA SER A 24 -32.73 36.98 30.14
C SER A 24 -32.60 35.67 29.36
N VAL A 25 -33.34 34.63 29.77
CA VAL A 25 -33.29 33.29 29.17
C VAL A 25 -34.04 33.29 27.84
N GLY A 26 -33.35 33.73 26.78
CA GLY A 26 -33.88 33.81 25.42
C GLY A 26 -34.11 32.44 24.79
N ARG A 27 -35.36 32.13 24.44
CA ARG A 27 -35.79 30.92 23.73
C ARG A 27 -35.05 30.80 22.38
N ALA A 28 -34.24 29.75 22.21
CA ALA A 28 -33.35 29.59 21.05
C ALA A 28 -34.11 29.46 19.71
N GLN A 29 -34.13 30.54 18.93
CA GLN A 29 -34.55 30.52 17.53
C GLN A 29 -33.36 30.12 16.64
N SER A 30 -33.62 29.32 15.60
CA SER A 30 -32.60 28.73 14.71
C SER A 30 -32.05 29.72 13.66
N VAL A 31 -31.38 30.77 14.13
CA VAL A 31 -30.94 31.90 13.29
C VAL A 31 -29.68 31.55 12.45
N THR A 32 -29.80 31.71 11.13
CA THR A 32 -28.72 31.77 10.12
C THR A 32 -27.83 30.53 9.89
N SER A 33 -28.29 29.60 9.04
CA SER A 33 -27.39 28.64 8.37
C SER A 33 -26.58 29.24 7.21
N GLY A 34 -27.09 30.28 6.53
CA GLY A 34 -26.58 30.73 5.22
C GLY A 34 -25.16 31.31 5.23
N LYS A 35 -24.91 32.34 6.06
CA LYS A 35 -23.62 33.08 6.10
C LYS A 35 -22.41 32.23 6.51
N ARG A 36 -22.62 31.06 7.15
CA ARG A 36 -21.52 30.19 7.58
C ARG A 36 -20.79 29.52 6.41
N SER A 37 -21.46 29.36 5.26
CA SER A 37 -20.90 28.62 4.13
C SER A 37 -19.71 29.32 3.46
N ASP A 38 -19.64 30.65 3.49
CA ASP A 38 -18.64 31.42 2.74
C ASP A 38 -17.28 31.52 3.46
N ALA A 39 -17.28 31.63 4.80
CA ALA A 39 -16.05 31.54 5.58
C ALA A 39 -15.37 30.17 5.41
N ILE A 40 -16.16 29.09 5.37
CA ILE A 40 -15.66 27.72 5.16
C ILE A 40 -15.01 27.58 3.77
N LYS A 41 -15.58 28.19 2.72
CA LYS A 41 -15.01 28.16 1.35
C LYS A 41 -13.58 28.69 1.28
N ALA A 42 -13.16 29.59 2.17
CA ALA A 42 -11.80 30.13 2.20
C ALA A 42 -10.74 29.13 2.76
N PHE A 43 -11.15 28.14 3.56
CA PHE A 43 -10.28 27.09 4.09
C PHE A 43 -10.34 25.79 3.30
N LEU A 44 -11.46 25.56 2.59
CA LEU A 44 -11.58 24.44 1.65
C LEU A 44 -10.51 24.53 0.55
N PRO A 45 -10.07 23.38 0.00
CA PRO A 45 -9.06 23.33 -1.06
C PRO A 45 -9.52 24.10 -2.31
N SER A 46 -8.83 25.19 -2.63
CA SER A 46 -9.14 26.08 -3.77
C SER A 46 -8.96 25.41 -5.12
N ASN A 47 -8.00 24.48 -5.19
CA ASN A 47 -7.59 23.84 -6.44
C ASN A 47 -8.25 22.45 -6.53
N ALA A 48 -8.81 22.11 -7.70
CA ALA A 48 -9.45 20.80 -7.91
C ALA A 48 -8.52 19.61 -7.61
N LEU A 49 -7.22 19.75 -7.90
CA LEU A 49 -6.19 18.78 -7.52
C LEU A 49 -6.07 18.63 -6.01
N GLN A 50 -5.93 19.75 -5.26
CA GLN A 50 -5.86 19.71 -3.80
C GLN A 50 -7.13 19.11 -3.18
N LYS A 51 -8.31 19.38 -3.75
CA LYS A 51 -9.58 18.77 -3.33
C LYS A 51 -9.58 17.26 -3.54
N ALA A 52 -9.10 16.79 -4.69
CA ALA A 52 -8.92 15.37 -4.94
C ALA A 52 -7.92 14.75 -3.94
N THR A 53 -6.73 15.34 -3.76
CA THR A 53 -5.74 14.87 -2.77
C THR A 53 -6.32 14.78 -1.36
N PHE A 54 -7.02 15.81 -0.89
CA PHE A 54 -7.63 15.81 0.44
C PHE A 54 -8.74 14.77 0.56
N GLU A 55 -9.55 14.54 -0.47
CA GLU A 55 -10.59 13.51 -0.46
C GLU A 55 -10.01 12.09 -0.49
N ILE A 56 -9.00 11.83 -1.34
CA ILE A 56 -8.26 10.55 -1.38
C ILE A 56 -7.64 10.27 -0.02
N VAL A 57 -6.87 11.21 0.52
CA VAL A 57 -6.05 10.96 1.70
C VAL A 57 -6.90 10.94 2.97
N TYR A 58 -8.04 11.63 3.02
CA TYR A 58 -9.06 11.41 4.05
C TYR A 58 -9.62 9.98 4.00
N ILE A 59 -10.04 9.50 2.82
CA ILE A 59 -10.52 8.11 2.67
C ILE A 59 -9.40 7.10 2.99
N LEU A 60 -8.14 7.43 2.71
CA LEU A 60 -6.98 6.61 3.04
C LEU A 60 -6.47 6.75 4.47
N SER A 61 -6.85 7.75 5.27
CA SER A 61 -6.57 7.78 6.71
C SER A 61 -7.70 7.19 7.56
N LYS A 62 -8.95 7.26 7.10
CA LYS A 62 -10.15 6.93 7.89
C LYS A 62 -10.48 5.42 7.98
N ASP A 63 -11.18 5.02 9.04
CA ASP A 63 -11.93 3.76 9.18
C ASP A 63 -11.15 2.42 9.17
N THR A 64 -9.81 2.39 9.34
CA THR A 64 -9.09 1.15 9.73
C THR A 64 -7.68 1.44 10.25
N ASP A 65 -7.45 1.35 11.55
CA ASP A 65 -6.10 1.29 12.10
C ASP A 65 -5.39 0.01 11.63
N LEU A 66 -4.08 0.11 11.42
CA LEU A 66 -3.26 -1.09 11.25
C LEU A 66 -3.17 -1.83 12.60
N PRO A 67 -3.25 -3.17 12.63
CA PRO A 67 -3.16 -3.92 13.87
C PRO A 67 -1.91 -3.52 14.66
N GLU A 68 -2.05 -3.19 15.95
CA GLU A 68 -1.00 -2.57 16.77
C GLU A 68 0.38 -3.26 16.61
N ARG A 69 0.39 -4.59 16.59
CA ARG A 69 1.60 -5.42 16.39
C ARG A 69 2.29 -5.18 15.04
N LEU A 70 1.52 -4.99 13.96
CA LEU A 70 2.05 -4.63 12.63
C LEU A 70 2.61 -3.21 12.65
N THR A 71 1.95 -2.29 13.35
CA THR A 71 2.37 -0.90 13.51
C THR A 71 3.70 -0.78 14.26
N TRP A 72 3.87 -1.55 15.35
CA TRP A 72 5.17 -1.71 16.03
C TRP A 72 6.23 -2.36 15.12
N LEU A 73 5.88 -3.42 14.38
CA LEU A 73 6.81 -4.09 13.46
C LEU A 73 7.33 -3.15 12.37
N PHE A 74 6.44 -2.37 11.73
CA PHE A 74 6.84 -1.39 10.71
C PHE A 74 7.71 -0.28 11.30
N ALA A 75 7.47 0.17 12.53
CA ALA A 75 8.35 1.13 13.20
C ALA A 75 9.75 0.58 13.46
N VAL A 76 9.85 -0.67 13.95
CA VAL A 76 11.15 -1.35 14.17
C VAL A 76 11.91 -1.51 12.85
N LEU A 77 11.24 -1.93 11.77
CA LEU A 77 11.86 -2.10 10.45
C LEU A 77 12.29 -0.75 9.83
N GLU A 78 11.48 0.30 9.98
CA GLU A 78 11.79 1.65 9.50
C GLU A 78 13.00 2.26 10.22
N ASP A 79 13.09 2.09 11.54
CA ASP A 79 14.21 2.60 12.32
C ASP A 79 15.46 1.73 12.20
N ALA A 80 15.32 0.42 11.96
CA ALA A 80 16.44 -0.47 11.68
C ALA A 80 17.21 -0.06 10.40
N GLN A 81 16.51 0.49 9.40
CA GLN A 81 17.14 1.00 8.18
C GLN A 81 18.11 2.18 8.43
N MET A 82 18.05 2.83 9.59
CA MET A 82 19.00 3.90 9.91
C MET A 82 20.41 3.37 10.16
N PHE A 83 20.56 2.06 10.44
CA PHE A 83 21.86 1.40 10.55
C PHE A 83 22.54 1.17 9.19
N VAL A 84 21.83 1.20 8.06
CA VAL A 84 22.39 1.03 6.69
C VAL A 84 23.45 2.08 6.36
N PHE A 85 23.39 3.25 7.00
CA PHE A 85 24.36 4.32 6.80
C PHE A 85 25.68 4.10 7.55
N ALA A 86 25.69 3.27 8.61
CA ALA A 86 26.88 2.92 9.38
C ALA A 86 27.47 1.56 8.96
N PHE A 87 26.59 0.57 8.72
CA PHE A 87 26.97 -0.76 8.22
C PHE A 87 26.94 -0.78 6.68
N ASN A 88 27.96 -0.17 6.07
CA ASN A 88 28.14 -0.03 4.62
C ASN A 88 29.52 -0.58 4.23
N ALA A 89 29.60 -1.56 3.32
CA ALA A 89 30.88 -2.16 2.90
C ALA A 89 31.80 -1.18 2.17
N GLY A 90 31.23 -0.13 1.53
CA GLY A 90 32.00 0.97 0.95
C GLY A 90 32.77 1.80 2.00
N VAL A 91 32.33 1.78 3.26
CA VAL A 91 33.04 2.39 4.40
C VAL A 91 33.98 1.38 5.08
N HIS A 92 33.49 0.15 5.29
CA HIS A 92 34.21 -0.91 5.99
C HIS A 92 34.46 -2.11 5.05
N ARG A 93 35.54 -2.04 4.24
CA ARG A 93 35.88 -3.02 3.20
C ARG A 93 36.03 -4.48 3.67
N GLN A 94 36.23 -4.73 4.96
CA GLN A 94 36.31 -6.08 5.55
C GLN A 94 35.01 -6.54 6.22
N MET A 95 33.95 -5.71 6.22
CA MET A 95 32.64 -6.11 6.72
C MET A 95 32.03 -7.16 5.77
N PRO A 96 31.64 -8.36 6.25
CA PRO A 96 31.08 -9.39 5.39
C PRO A 96 29.76 -8.94 4.73
N ALA A 97 29.58 -9.27 3.45
CA ALA A 97 28.40 -8.84 2.67
C ALA A 97 27.06 -9.23 3.31
N TYR A 98 27.00 -10.36 4.03
CA TYR A 98 25.79 -10.77 4.75
C TYR A 98 25.39 -9.80 5.87
N VAL A 99 26.33 -9.03 6.46
CA VAL A 99 26.02 -8.01 7.46
C VAL A 99 25.30 -6.84 6.80
N GLU A 100 25.76 -6.41 5.62
CA GLU A 100 25.04 -5.39 4.84
C GLU A 100 23.68 -5.92 4.37
N THR A 101 23.57 -7.17 3.91
CA THR A 101 22.28 -7.78 3.51
C THR A 101 21.29 -7.97 4.67
N ILE A 102 21.75 -8.09 5.92
CA ILE A 102 20.87 -8.16 7.10
C ILE A 102 20.33 -6.77 7.48
N VAL A 103 21.10 -5.71 7.25
CA VAL A 103 20.75 -4.34 7.65
C VAL A 103 20.04 -3.58 6.52
N ASP A 104 20.50 -3.73 5.29
CA ASP A 104 19.85 -3.26 4.06
C ASP A 104 18.93 -4.37 3.53
N VAL A 105 17.64 -4.25 3.86
CA VAL A 105 16.58 -5.28 3.70
C VAL A 105 16.47 -5.86 2.28
N PHE A 106 17.00 -5.18 1.26
CA PHE A 106 16.97 -5.63 -0.13
C PHE A 106 18.34 -6.02 -0.72
N GLY A 107 19.43 -5.88 0.05
CA GLY A 107 20.76 -6.43 -0.25
C GLY A 107 21.19 -6.35 -1.71
N THR A 108 21.62 -5.16 -2.17
CA THR A 108 21.87 -4.86 -3.58
C THR A 108 22.73 -5.94 -4.26
N PRO A 109 22.20 -6.70 -5.23
CA PRO A 109 22.89 -7.85 -5.80
C PRO A 109 24.04 -7.40 -6.69
N ASN A 110 25.21 -7.99 -6.46
CA ASN A 110 26.45 -7.72 -7.21
C ASN A 110 26.42 -8.22 -8.68
N ASP A 111 25.35 -8.92 -9.08
CA ASP A 111 25.11 -9.38 -10.44
C ASP A 111 24.21 -8.39 -11.21
N PRO A 112 24.64 -7.88 -12.39
CA PRO A 112 23.83 -6.97 -13.21
C PRO A 112 22.44 -7.51 -13.60
N ALA A 113 22.27 -8.83 -13.78
CA ALA A 113 20.95 -9.39 -14.10
C ALA A 113 20.01 -9.33 -12.88
N GLY A 114 20.50 -9.75 -11.70
CA GLY A 114 19.83 -9.58 -10.41
C GLY A 114 19.46 -8.12 -10.12
N PHE A 115 20.38 -7.17 -10.36
CA PHE A 115 20.11 -5.74 -10.19
C PHE A 115 19.00 -5.26 -11.14
N THR A 116 19.04 -5.68 -12.41
CA THR A 116 18.02 -5.33 -13.41
C THR A 116 16.64 -5.84 -13.00
N VAL A 117 16.53 -7.08 -12.52
CA VAL A 117 15.28 -7.67 -12.03
C VAL A 117 14.76 -6.92 -10.80
N MET A 118 15.61 -6.69 -9.80
CA MET A 118 15.24 -5.95 -8.58
C MET A 118 14.75 -4.53 -8.91
N ASN A 119 15.49 -3.79 -9.75
CA ASN A 119 15.12 -2.46 -10.20
C ASN A 119 13.76 -2.46 -10.95
N ALA A 120 13.52 -3.43 -11.84
CA ALA A 120 12.23 -3.59 -12.50
C ALA A 120 11.09 -3.86 -11.50
N CYS A 121 11.33 -4.64 -10.45
CA CYS A 121 10.38 -4.84 -9.36
C CYS A 121 10.13 -3.55 -8.55
N CYS A 122 11.16 -2.76 -8.23
CA CYS A 122 11.03 -1.47 -7.55
C CYS A 122 10.14 -0.50 -8.35
N ILE A 123 10.42 -0.36 -9.65
CA ILE A 123 9.65 0.45 -10.59
C ILE A 123 8.19 -0.04 -10.68
N ALA A 124 7.97 -1.37 -10.77
CA ALA A 124 6.63 -1.96 -10.83
C ALA A 124 5.82 -1.71 -9.54
N VAL A 125 6.43 -1.76 -8.36
CA VAL A 125 5.77 -1.45 -7.08
C VAL A 125 5.34 0.01 -7.02
N VAL A 126 6.20 0.96 -7.43
CA VAL A 126 5.86 2.39 -7.47
C VAL A 126 4.67 2.65 -8.42
N PHE A 127 4.72 2.12 -9.65
CA PHE A 127 3.62 2.27 -10.60
C PHE A 127 2.34 1.55 -10.16
N LEU A 128 2.43 0.42 -9.45
CA LEU A 128 1.26 -0.27 -8.90
C LEU A 128 0.54 0.58 -7.85
N VAL A 129 1.26 1.23 -6.92
CA VAL A 129 0.63 2.10 -5.91
C VAL A 129 0.00 3.34 -6.58
N ILE A 130 0.65 3.91 -7.59
CA ILE A 130 0.09 5.02 -8.38
C ILE A 130 -1.21 4.58 -9.10
N LEU A 131 -1.21 3.41 -9.75
CA LEU A 131 -2.37 2.86 -10.44
C LEU A 131 -3.54 2.55 -9.50
N LEU A 132 -3.26 1.94 -8.35
CA LEU A 132 -4.27 1.66 -7.31
C LEU A 132 -4.83 2.96 -6.71
N THR A 133 -4.00 3.99 -6.54
CA THR A 133 -4.44 5.32 -6.10
C THR A 133 -5.33 5.99 -7.16
N ALA A 134 -4.96 5.94 -8.43
CA ALA A 134 -5.78 6.45 -9.53
C ALA A 134 -7.11 5.69 -9.68
N LEU A 135 -7.11 4.37 -9.45
CA LEU A 135 -8.33 3.56 -9.39
C LEU A 135 -9.22 3.96 -8.21
N ALA A 136 -8.65 4.16 -7.02
CA ALA A 136 -9.37 4.66 -5.85
C ALA A 136 -9.99 6.05 -6.10
N VAL A 137 -9.28 6.96 -6.78
CA VAL A 137 -9.83 8.26 -7.27
C VAL A 137 -11.04 8.06 -8.17
N GLY A 138 -10.91 7.18 -9.17
CA GLY A 138 -11.99 6.90 -10.13
C GLY A 138 -13.24 6.36 -9.44
N LEU A 139 -13.07 5.44 -8.48
CA LEU A 139 -14.16 4.83 -7.73
C LEU A 139 -14.74 5.76 -6.64
N ALA A 140 -13.94 6.66 -6.08
CA ALA A 140 -14.40 7.67 -5.12
C ALA A 140 -15.38 8.66 -5.77
N LYS A 141 -15.09 9.11 -7.00
CA LYS A 141 -16.03 9.94 -7.80
C LYS A 141 -17.38 9.27 -8.09
N VAL A 142 -17.45 7.94 -7.98
CA VAL A 142 -18.67 7.12 -8.20
C VAL A 142 -19.33 6.74 -6.86
N ASN A 143 -18.78 7.14 -5.71
CA ASN A 143 -19.19 6.72 -4.36
C ASN A 143 -19.22 5.19 -4.20
N ARG A 144 -18.27 4.47 -4.82
CA ARG A 144 -18.22 2.99 -4.85
C ARG A 144 -16.79 2.44 -4.72
N VAL A 145 -16.02 2.93 -3.76
CA VAL A 145 -14.72 2.32 -3.43
C VAL A 145 -14.95 1.06 -2.59
N PRO A 146 -14.51 -0.14 -3.01
CA PRO A 146 -14.62 -1.34 -2.19
C PRO A 146 -13.62 -1.29 -1.03
N ILE A 147 -14.07 -1.65 0.18
CA ILE A 147 -13.29 -1.55 1.43
C ILE A 147 -11.94 -2.31 1.32
N LEU A 148 -11.92 -3.45 0.62
CA LEU A 148 -10.70 -4.24 0.41
C LEU A 148 -9.63 -3.47 -0.37
N LEU A 149 -10.00 -2.69 -1.39
CA LEU A 149 -9.05 -1.86 -2.15
C LEU A 149 -8.40 -0.79 -1.25
N LEU A 150 -9.19 -0.17 -0.37
CA LEU A 150 -8.66 0.81 0.59
C LEU A 150 -7.72 0.19 1.62
N ARG A 151 -8.04 -1.01 2.12
CA ARG A 151 -7.17 -1.75 3.04
C ARG A 151 -5.85 -2.16 2.40
N VAL A 152 -5.89 -2.71 1.18
CA VAL A 152 -4.69 -3.06 0.40
C VAL A 152 -3.86 -1.81 0.10
N LEU A 153 -4.50 -0.72 -0.33
CA LEU A 153 -3.80 0.52 -0.66
C LEU A 153 -3.17 1.18 0.58
N ARG A 154 -3.86 1.20 1.74
CA ARG A 154 -3.29 1.66 3.02
C ARG A 154 -2.11 0.80 3.47
N LEU A 155 -2.21 -0.52 3.35
CA LEU A 155 -1.11 -1.43 3.69
C LEU A 155 0.10 -1.18 2.79
N LEU A 156 -0.11 -1.04 1.47
CA LEU A 156 0.95 -0.69 0.52
C LEU A 156 1.59 0.68 0.85
N PHE A 157 0.80 1.71 1.17
CA PHE A 157 1.34 3.00 1.61
C PHE A 157 2.20 2.86 2.87
N ALA A 158 1.71 2.21 3.93
CA ALA A 158 2.46 2.03 5.17
C ALA A 158 3.75 1.22 4.97
N VAL A 159 3.68 0.11 4.24
CA VAL A 159 4.87 -0.69 3.85
C VAL A 159 5.84 0.16 3.03
N MET A 160 5.36 0.98 2.10
CA MET A 160 6.20 1.80 1.23
C MET A 160 6.89 2.97 1.95
N ILE A 161 6.21 3.66 2.87
CA ILE A 161 6.74 4.81 3.61
C ILE A 161 7.71 4.38 4.71
N ASN A 162 7.43 3.24 5.35
CA ASN A 162 8.16 2.78 6.54
C ASN A 162 9.22 1.72 6.17
N VAL A 163 8.86 0.71 5.37
CA VAL A 163 9.72 -0.48 5.14
C VAL A 163 10.41 -0.48 3.79
N LEU A 164 9.87 0.16 2.74
CA LEU A 164 10.49 0.18 1.41
C LEU A 164 11.18 1.50 1.06
N ASN A 165 11.09 2.51 1.92
CA ASN A 165 11.50 3.89 1.63
C ASN A 165 13.01 4.03 1.33
N VAL A 166 13.86 3.56 2.23
CA VAL A 166 15.32 3.50 2.01
C VAL A 166 15.67 2.61 0.82
N PRO A 167 15.29 1.31 0.75
CA PRO A 167 15.74 0.43 -0.32
C PRO A 167 15.20 0.81 -1.72
N LEU A 168 13.94 1.25 -1.86
CA LEU A 168 13.45 1.78 -3.15
C LEU A 168 14.29 2.98 -3.58
N THR A 169 14.57 3.92 -2.68
CA THR A 169 15.41 5.08 -3.01
C THR A 169 16.83 4.65 -3.40
N THR A 170 17.42 3.69 -2.68
CA THR A 170 18.77 3.17 -2.98
C THR A 170 18.82 2.58 -4.38
N VAL A 171 17.89 1.68 -4.72
CA VAL A 171 17.87 0.99 -6.03
C VAL A 171 17.57 1.96 -7.17
N LEU A 172 16.55 2.81 -7.03
CA LEU A 172 16.17 3.76 -8.07
C LEU A 172 17.29 4.80 -8.32
N LEU A 173 18.04 5.23 -7.28
CA LEU A 173 19.19 6.13 -7.43
C LEU A 173 20.45 5.42 -7.94
N MET A 174 20.73 4.18 -7.53
CA MET A 174 21.83 3.38 -8.08
C MET A 174 21.66 3.15 -9.59
N ALA A 175 20.42 3.06 -10.08
CA ALA A 175 20.14 2.95 -11.51
C ALA A 175 20.16 4.31 -12.26
N LEU A 176 20.50 5.41 -11.58
CA LEU A 176 20.87 6.70 -12.17
C LEU A 176 22.37 7.02 -12.01
N HIS A 177 23.01 6.51 -10.96
CA HIS A 177 24.44 6.65 -10.74
C HIS A 177 25.22 5.65 -11.59
N CYS A 178 26.28 6.09 -12.25
CA CYS A 178 27.12 5.21 -13.06
C CYS A 178 28.58 5.33 -12.60
N PRO A 179 29.06 4.38 -11.77
CA PRO A 179 30.40 4.46 -11.22
C PRO A 179 31.44 4.21 -12.34
N THR A 180 32.28 5.21 -12.57
CA THR A 180 33.45 5.10 -13.44
C THR A 180 34.56 4.35 -12.71
N GLU A 181 34.46 3.03 -12.63
CA GLU A 181 35.57 2.19 -12.12
C GLU A 181 36.79 2.34 -13.03
N PRO A 182 37.97 2.70 -12.51
CA PRO A 182 39.16 2.97 -13.31
C PRO A 182 39.91 1.69 -13.75
N ASP A 183 39.64 0.55 -13.12
CA ASP A 183 40.24 -0.74 -13.48
C ASP A 183 39.40 -1.46 -14.54
N ASN A 184 39.94 -1.56 -15.76
CA ASN A 184 39.31 -2.16 -16.96
C ASN A 184 38.86 -3.63 -16.82
N SER A 185 38.98 -4.26 -15.65
CA SER A 185 38.66 -5.68 -15.43
C SER A 185 37.18 -6.02 -15.58
N ARG A 186 36.27 -5.05 -15.36
CA ARG A 186 34.83 -5.17 -15.61
C ARG A 186 34.24 -3.83 -16.06
N PRO A 187 34.03 -3.60 -17.36
CA PRO A 187 33.25 -2.46 -17.80
C PRO A 187 31.79 -2.64 -17.36
N VAL A 188 31.41 -2.09 -16.21
CA VAL A 188 30.00 -1.87 -15.86
C VAL A 188 29.49 -0.80 -16.83
N TRP A 189 28.68 -1.24 -17.79
CA TRP A 189 28.48 -0.51 -19.03
C TRP A 189 27.61 0.75 -18.90
N CYS A 190 28.24 1.85 -18.49
CA CYS A 190 27.67 3.16 -18.63
C CYS A 190 27.43 3.50 -20.12
N TRP A 191 26.15 3.68 -20.48
CA TRP A 191 25.67 4.24 -21.77
C TRP A 191 25.80 3.39 -23.06
N PRO A 192 25.10 2.24 -23.17
CA PRO A 192 24.58 1.87 -24.49
C PRO A 192 23.09 1.48 -24.53
N GLY A 193 22.23 2.45 -24.87
CA GLY A 193 20.92 2.22 -25.50
C GLY A 193 19.79 1.69 -24.61
N LEU A 194 19.90 0.47 -24.08
CA LEU A 194 18.89 -0.11 -23.18
C LEU A 194 18.82 0.70 -21.88
N ASP A 195 19.98 1.03 -21.34
CA ASP A 195 20.17 1.69 -20.05
C ASP A 195 19.53 3.09 -20.02
N ILE A 196 19.37 3.75 -21.18
CA ILE A 196 18.60 5.00 -21.32
C ILE A 196 17.12 4.79 -20.93
N ALA A 197 16.51 3.64 -21.26
CA ALA A 197 15.14 3.35 -20.82
C ALA A 197 15.08 3.09 -19.31
N THR A 198 16.08 2.41 -18.75
CA THR A 198 16.24 2.22 -17.30
C THR A 198 16.36 3.56 -16.57
N ILE A 199 17.21 4.46 -17.05
CA ILE A 199 17.40 5.83 -16.53
C ILE A 199 16.11 6.66 -16.61
N VAL A 200 15.40 6.62 -17.76
CA VAL A 200 14.13 7.36 -17.93
C VAL A 200 13.04 6.79 -17.02
N LEU A 201 12.88 5.47 -16.93
CA LEU A 201 11.88 4.85 -16.06
C LEU A 201 12.18 5.09 -14.57
N ASN A 202 13.46 5.06 -14.17
CA ASN A 202 13.88 5.42 -12.81
C ASN A 202 13.65 6.90 -12.51
N SER A 203 13.94 7.79 -13.45
CA SER A 203 13.66 9.22 -13.31
C SER A 203 12.16 9.47 -13.11
N VAL A 204 11.30 8.83 -13.91
CA VAL A 204 9.82 8.94 -13.76
C VAL A 204 9.35 8.29 -12.45
N ALA A 205 9.92 7.16 -12.05
CA ALA A 205 9.62 6.51 -10.77
C ALA A 205 9.99 7.43 -9.60
N ILE A 206 11.18 8.02 -9.57
CA ILE A 206 11.63 8.98 -8.53
C ILE A 206 10.75 10.24 -8.51
N ILE A 207 10.49 10.84 -9.68
CA ILE A 207 9.66 12.06 -9.82
C ILE A 207 8.22 11.83 -9.35
N SER A 208 7.69 10.60 -9.42
CA SER A 208 6.36 10.25 -8.91
C SER A 208 6.37 9.73 -7.47
N PHE A 209 7.44 9.05 -7.05
CA PHE A 209 7.64 8.51 -5.71
C PHE A 209 7.92 9.60 -4.66
N LEU A 210 8.75 10.60 -4.98
CA LEU A 210 9.10 11.67 -4.04
C LEU A 210 7.88 12.51 -3.59
N PRO A 211 7.00 13.01 -4.48
CA PRO A 211 5.76 13.68 -4.07
C PRO A 211 4.81 12.74 -3.33
N MET A 212 4.81 11.45 -3.67
CA MET A 212 3.96 10.45 -3.02
C MET A 212 4.40 10.19 -1.57
N LEU A 213 5.71 10.03 -1.30
CA LEU A 213 6.26 10.00 0.05
C LEU A 213 6.00 11.32 0.80
N TRP A 214 6.22 12.47 0.14
CA TRP A 214 6.05 13.80 0.72
C TRP A 214 4.62 14.06 1.20
N VAL A 215 3.63 13.85 0.32
CA VAL A 215 2.22 13.94 0.67
C VAL A 215 1.90 12.93 1.78
N SER A 216 2.46 11.72 1.72
CA SER A 216 2.09 10.68 2.67
C SER A 216 2.58 10.97 4.09
N ALA A 217 3.86 11.28 4.30
CA ALA A 217 4.41 11.61 5.62
C ALA A 217 3.74 12.84 6.27
N VAL A 218 3.22 13.76 5.45
CA VAL A 218 2.58 15.01 5.86
C VAL A 218 1.07 14.86 6.13
N MET A 219 0.44 13.77 5.66
CA MET A 219 -1.03 13.61 5.67
C MET A 219 -1.51 12.31 6.34
N PHE A 220 -0.76 11.20 6.31
CA PHE A 220 -1.07 9.99 7.10
C PHE A 220 -0.68 10.22 8.58
N ILE A 221 -1.50 11.03 9.24
CA ILE A 221 -1.39 11.40 10.65
C ILE A 221 -2.69 11.00 11.32
N ASP A 222 -2.63 10.02 12.21
CA ASP A 222 -3.66 9.89 13.24
C ASP A 222 -3.38 10.92 14.34
N ALA A 223 -4.18 11.99 14.32
CA ALA A 223 -4.09 13.10 15.25
C ALA A 223 -5.05 12.97 16.45
N ASN A 224 -5.75 11.84 16.61
CA ASN A 224 -6.64 11.60 17.74
C ASN A 224 -5.82 11.28 19.01
N PRO A 225 -5.86 12.14 20.06
CA PRO A 225 -5.10 11.90 21.29
C PRO A 225 -5.63 10.73 22.13
N ALA A 226 -6.82 10.20 21.81
CA ALA A 226 -7.41 9.01 22.42
C ALA A 226 -7.30 7.74 21.54
N SER A 227 -6.60 7.80 20.41
CA SER A 227 -6.28 6.60 19.62
C SER A 227 -5.43 5.62 20.42
N SER A 228 -5.59 4.32 20.17
CA SER A 228 -4.71 3.27 20.69
C SER A 228 -3.49 3.01 19.80
N SER A 229 -3.43 3.59 18.59
CA SER A 229 -2.30 3.39 17.67
C SER A 229 -0.99 3.96 18.26
N PRO A 230 0.14 3.21 18.21
CA PRO A 230 1.43 3.72 18.70
C PRO A 230 2.02 4.80 17.76
N MET A 231 1.62 4.80 16.47
CA MET A 231 2.00 5.85 15.51
C MET A 231 1.16 7.14 15.65
N ALA A 232 0.15 7.18 16.54
CA ALA A 232 -0.67 8.38 16.73
C ALA A 232 0.18 9.53 17.29
N LYS A 233 0.02 10.72 16.70
CA LYS A 233 0.92 11.87 16.85
C LYS A 233 0.16 13.17 16.53
N PRO A 234 0.43 14.30 17.19
CA PRO A 234 -0.25 15.56 16.91
C PRO A 234 0.13 16.13 15.53
N ASP A 235 1.30 15.75 14.97
CA ASP A 235 1.78 16.30 13.71
C ASP A 235 2.79 15.43 12.95
N GLY A 236 2.86 15.64 11.63
CA GLY A 236 3.72 14.91 10.69
C GLY A 236 4.95 15.69 10.22
N GLN A 237 5.15 16.95 10.63
CA GLN A 237 6.36 17.72 10.25
C GLN A 237 7.67 16.99 10.58
N LEU A 238 7.74 16.27 11.71
CA LEU A 238 8.96 15.56 12.08
C LEU A 238 9.20 14.32 11.22
N GLU A 239 8.16 13.56 10.86
CA GLU A 239 8.29 12.45 9.91
C GLU A 239 8.62 12.96 8.50
N LEU A 240 8.08 14.11 8.08
CA LEU A 240 8.53 14.79 6.87
C LEU A 240 10.03 15.10 6.91
N HIS A 241 10.54 15.67 8.01
CA HIS A 241 11.98 15.93 8.16
C HIS A 241 12.79 14.63 8.19
N GLY A 242 12.27 13.57 8.81
CA GLY A 242 12.85 12.22 8.80
C GLY A 242 12.95 11.66 7.38
N VAL A 243 11.86 11.66 6.62
CA VAL A 243 11.82 11.19 5.23
C VAL A 243 12.75 12.01 4.33
N ILE A 244 12.71 13.35 4.39
CA ILE A 244 13.64 14.21 3.63
C ILE A 244 15.08 13.81 3.94
N LEU A 245 15.45 13.71 5.23
CA LEU A 245 16.83 13.43 5.60
C LEU A 245 17.26 12.00 5.24
N ARG A 246 16.38 10.99 5.34
CA ARG A 246 16.66 9.64 4.83
C ARG A 246 16.96 9.66 3.33
N LEU A 247 16.13 10.35 2.54
CA LEU A 247 16.34 10.50 1.10
C LEU A 247 17.67 11.19 0.79
N THR A 248 18.04 12.23 1.55
CA THR A 248 19.36 12.86 1.46
C THR A 248 20.49 11.92 1.86
N LEU A 249 20.36 11.13 2.93
CA LEU A 249 21.39 10.18 3.38
C LEU A 249 21.57 9.00 2.42
N VAL A 250 20.49 8.55 1.76
CA VAL A 250 20.57 7.54 0.68
C VAL A 250 21.25 8.13 -0.56
N ALA A 251 20.90 9.36 -0.97
CA ALA A 251 21.60 10.03 -2.06
C ALA A 251 23.10 10.21 -1.74
N LEU A 252 23.45 10.61 -0.51
CA LEU A 252 24.83 10.70 -0.06
C LEU A 252 25.52 9.32 -0.03
N LYS A 253 24.83 8.22 0.37
CA LYS A 253 25.38 6.85 0.29
C LYS A 253 25.72 6.51 -1.17
N VAL A 254 24.75 6.63 -2.07
CA VAL A 254 24.89 6.23 -3.48
C VAL A 254 25.95 7.08 -4.21
N PHE A 255 25.84 8.41 -4.18
CA PHE A 255 26.69 9.28 -4.99
C PHE A 255 28.10 9.49 -4.42
N ILE A 256 28.33 9.34 -3.11
CA ILE A 256 29.67 9.50 -2.51
C ILE A 256 30.35 8.14 -2.30
N THR A 257 29.68 7.16 -1.69
CA THR A 257 30.35 5.87 -1.40
C THR A 257 30.38 4.91 -2.59
N GLY A 258 29.59 5.17 -3.65
CA GLY A 258 29.50 4.31 -4.83
C GLY A 258 30.69 4.33 -5.80
N ASN A 259 31.59 5.33 -5.70
CA ASN A 259 32.74 5.47 -6.63
C ASN A 259 33.98 4.65 -6.22
N GLY A 260 33.90 3.88 -5.13
CA GLY A 260 35.03 3.10 -4.60
C GLY A 260 36.20 3.94 -4.04
N HIS A 261 36.09 5.27 -4.08
CA HIS A 261 37.14 6.23 -3.71
C HIS A 261 37.57 6.10 -2.24
N VAL A 262 38.86 5.89 -2.03
CA VAL A 262 39.47 5.72 -0.70
C VAL A 262 40.04 7.05 -0.24
N GLY A 263 39.33 7.77 0.64
CA GLY A 263 39.84 9.03 1.18
C GLY A 263 38.80 9.96 1.81
N SER A 264 39.02 11.26 1.61
CA SER A 264 38.27 12.37 2.23
C SER A 264 36.78 12.36 1.93
N GLU A 265 36.34 11.79 0.81
CA GLU A 265 34.93 11.66 0.46
C GLU A 265 34.15 10.79 1.45
N VAL A 266 34.73 9.66 1.87
CA VAL A 266 34.15 8.79 2.91
C VAL A 266 34.08 9.53 4.25
N LEU A 267 35.09 10.37 4.57
CA LEU A 267 35.06 11.21 5.77
C LEU A 267 33.92 12.26 5.70
N VAL A 268 33.73 12.91 4.55
CA VAL A 268 32.64 13.87 4.33
C VAL A 268 31.28 13.18 4.44
N TYR A 269 31.12 11.99 3.86
CA TYR A 269 29.92 11.16 4.03
C TYR A 269 29.64 10.87 5.52
N LEU A 270 30.64 10.37 6.26
CA LEU A 270 30.51 10.03 7.68
C LEU A 270 30.20 11.25 8.56
N LEU A 271 30.78 12.42 8.27
CA LEU A 271 30.49 13.68 8.95
C LEU A 271 29.05 14.16 8.70
N LEU A 272 28.60 14.15 7.44
CA LEU A 272 27.22 14.53 7.08
C LEU A 272 26.18 13.55 7.64
N ALA A 273 26.47 12.24 7.59
CA ALA A 273 25.63 11.20 8.17
C ALA A 273 25.53 11.32 9.69
N THR A 274 26.66 11.58 10.36
CA THR A 274 26.71 11.86 11.81
C THR A 274 25.86 13.09 12.16
N ALA A 275 26.05 14.22 11.47
CA ALA A 275 25.30 15.44 11.73
C ALA A 275 23.78 15.26 11.51
N GLY A 276 23.40 14.52 10.46
CA GLY A 276 22.01 14.23 10.15
C GLY A 276 21.33 13.31 11.19
N LEU A 277 21.94 12.18 11.52
CA LEU A 277 21.40 11.24 12.50
C LEU A 277 21.37 11.85 13.91
N LEU A 278 22.37 12.66 14.28
CA LEU A 278 22.37 13.44 15.52
C LEU A 278 21.24 14.48 15.54
N TYR A 279 20.95 15.16 14.43
CA TYR A 279 19.82 16.08 14.34
C TYR A 279 18.48 15.38 14.54
N LEU A 280 18.22 14.23 13.89
CA LEU A 280 16.98 13.46 14.10
C LEU A 280 16.86 12.96 15.55
N THR A 281 17.96 12.42 16.11
CA THR A 281 18.01 11.97 17.50
C THR A 281 17.68 13.12 18.47
N HIS A 282 18.26 14.30 18.26
CA HIS A 282 17.96 15.48 19.05
C HIS A 282 16.49 15.92 18.91
N GLN A 283 15.95 15.97 17.69
CA GLN A 283 14.55 16.33 17.47
C GLN A 283 13.59 15.33 18.13
N LEU A 284 13.86 14.02 18.05
CA LEU A 284 13.05 12.98 18.72
C LEU A 284 13.06 13.13 20.24
N ILE A 285 14.24 13.31 20.85
CA ILE A 285 14.42 13.45 22.30
C ILE A 285 13.86 14.77 22.85
N THR A 286 13.74 15.82 22.02
CA THR A 286 13.23 17.13 22.47
C THR A 286 11.75 17.36 22.15
N THR A 287 11.26 16.90 21.01
CA THR A 287 9.87 17.13 20.58
C THR A 287 8.90 16.00 20.93
N HIS A 288 9.41 14.79 21.22
CA HIS A 288 8.61 13.60 21.56
C HIS A 288 7.43 13.40 20.60
N PRO A 289 7.58 13.09 19.31
CA PRO A 289 6.47 13.13 18.36
C PRO A 289 5.22 12.28 18.68
N TYR A 290 5.32 11.13 19.35
CA TYR A 290 4.17 10.21 19.48
C TYR A 290 3.42 10.38 20.80
N PHE A 291 2.09 10.24 20.75
CA PHE A 291 1.27 10.19 21.97
C PHE A 291 1.63 8.98 22.85
N ASP A 292 2.29 7.94 22.31
CA ASP A 292 2.85 6.84 23.10
C ASP A 292 4.29 7.19 23.56
N PRO A 293 4.54 7.28 24.89
CA PRO A 293 5.88 7.49 25.41
C PRO A 293 6.83 6.31 25.14
N ARG A 294 6.32 5.07 25.07
CA ARG A 294 7.12 3.86 24.75
C ARG A 294 7.60 3.91 23.30
N MET A 295 6.74 4.33 22.38
CA MET A 295 7.09 4.51 20.97
C MET A 295 8.14 5.62 20.80
N SER A 296 7.92 6.76 21.47
CA SER A 296 8.91 7.85 21.49
C SER A 296 10.27 7.41 22.06
N MET A 297 10.29 6.57 23.11
CA MET A 297 11.51 5.96 23.64
C MET A 297 12.17 5.02 22.62
N LEU A 298 11.42 4.07 22.02
CA LEU A 298 11.94 3.13 21.03
C LEU A 298 12.62 3.84 19.86
N ARG A 299 11.90 4.76 19.18
CA ARG A 299 12.46 5.47 18.02
C ARG A 299 13.68 6.30 18.37
N SER A 300 13.62 7.04 19.49
CA SER A 300 14.77 7.82 19.98
C SER A 300 15.98 6.96 20.33
N GLY A 301 15.75 5.74 20.83
CA GLY A 301 16.77 4.73 21.05
C GLY A 301 17.39 4.29 19.73
N MET A 302 16.60 3.76 18.80
CA MET A 302 17.09 3.25 17.51
C MET A 302 17.90 4.31 16.73
N HIS A 303 17.39 5.55 16.63
CA HIS A 303 18.11 6.66 15.99
C HIS A 303 19.40 7.03 16.75
N CYS A 304 19.41 7.01 18.09
CA CYS A 304 20.62 7.24 18.88
C CYS A 304 21.64 6.09 18.72
N GLY A 305 21.18 4.85 18.60
CA GLY A 305 22.01 3.69 18.24
C GLY A 305 22.69 3.87 16.88
N ALA A 306 21.93 4.24 15.84
CA ALA A 306 22.49 4.53 14.52
C ALA A 306 23.49 5.71 14.58
N THR A 307 23.20 6.73 15.41
CA THR A 307 24.11 7.85 15.66
C THR A 307 25.41 7.41 16.36
N PHE A 308 25.35 6.47 17.31
CA PHE A 308 26.54 5.92 17.97
C PHE A 308 27.36 5.02 17.03
N ALA A 309 26.69 4.25 16.16
CA ALA A 309 27.35 3.42 15.16
C ALA A 309 28.10 4.28 14.11
N ILE A 310 27.46 5.33 13.56
CA ILE A 310 28.11 6.22 12.58
C ILE A 310 29.25 7.04 13.20
N VAL A 311 29.11 7.48 14.47
CA VAL A 311 30.20 8.13 15.20
C VAL A 311 31.37 7.16 15.44
N THR A 312 31.09 5.89 15.75
CA THR A 312 32.12 4.86 15.91
C THR A 312 32.84 4.58 14.59
N SER A 313 32.09 4.51 13.48
CA SER A 313 32.64 4.39 12.12
C SER A 313 33.55 5.58 11.77
N LEU A 314 33.10 6.81 12.03
CA LEU A 314 33.88 8.04 11.87
C LEU A 314 35.17 8.04 12.71
N LEU A 315 35.09 7.64 13.99
CA LEU A 315 36.26 7.54 14.87
C LEU A 315 37.25 6.45 14.42
N LEU A 316 36.78 5.31 13.96
CA LEU A 316 37.63 4.26 13.39
C LEU A 316 38.34 4.74 12.12
N ASN A 317 37.62 5.41 11.21
CA ASN A 317 38.19 5.96 9.99
C ASN A 317 39.23 7.08 10.28
N LEU A 318 38.99 7.91 11.30
CA LEU A 318 39.92 8.95 11.78
C LEU A 318 41.17 8.42 12.51
N THR A 319 41.08 7.26 13.18
CA THR A 319 42.16 6.75 14.05
C THR A 319 42.97 5.61 13.46
N VAL A 320 42.35 4.76 12.63
CA VAL A 320 42.98 3.59 11.98
C VAL A 320 43.08 3.79 10.45
N GLY A 321 42.41 4.81 9.91
CA GLY A 321 42.27 5.00 8.47
C GLY A 321 41.21 4.07 7.86
N VAL A 322 41.14 4.05 6.53
CA VAL A 322 40.16 3.21 5.80
C VAL A 322 40.43 1.71 5.99
N ASN A 323 41.70 1.32 6.23
CA ASN A 323 42.12 -0.04 6.56
C ASN A 323 41.84 -0.40 8.03
N SER A 324 40.62 -0.12 8.49
CA SER A 324 40.15 -0.35 9.88
C SER A 324 40.06 -1.83 10.30
N GLY A 325 40.42 -2.77 9.43
CA GLY A 325 40.47 -4.20 9.74
C GLY A 325 39.09 -4.79 10.11
N ASP A 326 39.10 -5.83 10.94
CA ASP A 326 37.89 -6.41 11.52
C ASP A 326 37.14 -5.48 12.49
N LEU A 327 37.68 -4.30 12.86
CA LEU A 327 37.15 -3.44 13.92
C LEU A 327 35.71 -2.93 13.68
N TRP A 328 35.13 -3.18 12.50
CA TRP A 328 33.71 -2.97 12.22
C TRP A 328 32.79 -3.65 13.25
N TYR A 329 33.22 -4.75 13.91
CA TYR A 329 32.44 -5.38 14.98
C TYR A 329 32.14 -4.43 16.17
N LEU A 330 32.93 -3.37 16.36
CA LEU A 330 32.72 -2.36 17.42
C LEU A 330 31.47 -1.49 17.19
N LEU A 331 30.94 -1.42 15.97
CA LEU A 331 29.68 -0.71 15.70
C LEU A 331 28.48 -1.36 16.40
N ILE A 332 28.50 -2.68 16.64
CA ILE A 332 27.40 -3.42 17.27
C ILE A 332 27.21 -3.04 18.76
N PRO A 333 28.23 -3.15 19.65
CA PRO A 333 28.07 -2.70 21.03
C PRO A 333 27.84 -1.19 21.12
N ALA A 334 28.43 -0.37 20.23
CA ALA A 334 28.15 1.06 20.16
C ALA A 334 26.67 1.35 19.84
N ALA A 335 26.09 0.64 18.87
CA ALA A 335 24.66 0.72 18.56
C ALA A 335 23.77 0.35 19.75
N VAL A 336 24.06 -0.77 20.44
CA VAL A 336 23.30 -1.23 21.62
C VAL A 336 23.37 -0.21 22.76
N VAL A 337 24.55 0.34 23.04
CA VAL A 337 24.72 1.42 24.04
C VAL A 337 23.93 2.67 23.63
N GLY A 338 24.00 3.09 22.37
CA GLY A 338 23.23 4.21 21.84
C GLY A 338 21.72 4.01 21.96
N ILE A 339 21.20 2.79 21.74
CA ILE A 339 19.77 2.47 21.92
C ILE A 339 19.33 2.71 23.37
N VAL A 340 20.09 2.18 24.33
CA VAL A 340 19.79 2.35 25.77
C VAL A 340 19.91 3.82 26.18
N VAL A 341 20.96 4.52 25.75
CA VAL A 341 21.17 5.94 26.04
C VAL A 341 20.07 6.81 25.46
N GLY A 342 19.68 6.62 24.19
CA GLY A 342 18.61 7.39 23.54
C GLY A 342 17.25 7.21 24.22
N ALA A 343 16.87 5.96 24.53
CA ALA A 343 15.62 5.67 25.22
C ALA A 343 15.58 6.28 26.65
N LEU A 344 16.69 6.20 27.40
CA LEU A 344 16.81 6.84 28.72
C LEU A 344 16.77 8.36 28.63
N LEU A 345 17.51 8.97 27.70
CA LEU A 345 17.49 10.43 27.47
C LEU A 345 16.09 10.93 27.11
N SER A 346 15.36 10.17 26.28
CA SER A 346 13.96 10.44 25.95
C SER A 346 13.06 10.36 27.19
N HIS A 347 13.15 9.29 27.98
CA HIS A 347 12.40 9.18 29.24
C HIS A 347 12.69 10.34 30.20
N PHE A 348 13.97 10.68 30.43
CA PHE A 348 14.36 11.77 31.31
C PHE A 348 13.97 13.15 30.75
N SER A 349 14.01 13.35 29.43
CA SER A 349 13.56 14.56 28.74
C SER A 349 12.06 14.80 28.99
N LEU A 350 11.21 13.81 28.67
CA LEU A 350 9.76 13.88 28.88
C LEU A 350 9.43 14.13 30.36
N LYS A 351 10.08 13.38 31.27
CA LYS A 351 9.90 13.54 32.72
C LYS A 351 10.33 14.93 33.20
N ARG A 352 11.43 15.48 32.68
CA ARG A 352 11.94 16.82 33.03
C ARG A 352 11.02 17.93 32.54
N LEU A 353 10.52 17.84 31.30
CA LEU A 353 9.54 18.79 30.75
C LEU A 353 8.28 18.83 31.63
N LEU A 354 7.67 17.67 31.88
CA LEU A 354 6.45 17.57 32.67
C LEU A 354 6.64 18.03 34.13
N HIS A 355 7.75 17.69 34.78
CA HIS A 355 8.04 18.18 36.13
C HIS A 355 8.33 19.69 36.15
N GLY A 356 8.87 20.25 35.05
CA GLY A 356 9.08 21.68 34.88
C GLY A 356 7.77 22.45 34.83
N THR A 357 6.88 22.10 33.91
CA THR A 357 5.60 22.80 33.71
C THR A 357 4.65 22.61 34.91
N ILE A 358 4.58 21.43 35.52
CA ILE A 358 3.80 21.23 36.76
C ILE A 358 4.34 22.10 37.91
N ARG A 359 5.67 22.26 38.04
CA ARG A 359 6.26 23.14 39.06
C ARG A 359 6.00 24.62 38.77
N LEU A 360 6.05 25.04 37.50
CA LEU A 360 5.74 26.41 37.10
C LEU A 360 4.25 26.74 37.29
N SER A 361 3.34 25.89 36.84
CA SER A 361 1.89 26.07 37.02
C SER A 361 1.49 26.16 38.50
N ARG A 362 2.12 25.36 39.38
CA ARG A 362 1.92 25.49 40.83
C ARG A 362 2.45 26.81 41.39
N LYS A 363 3.57 27.32 40.89
CA LYS A 363 4.11 28.64 41.30
C LYS A 363 3.23 29.79 40.82
N LEU A 364 2.74 29.76 39.58
CA LEU A 364 1.82 30.77 39.06
C LEU A 364 0.53 30.80 39.90
N LYS A 365 -0.09 29.65 40.16
CA LYS A 365 -1.29 29.57 41.03
C LYS A 365 -1.05 30.04 42.48
N GLN A 366 0.15 29.86 43.00
CA GLN A 366 0.54 30.41 44.30
C GLN A 366 0.78 31.92 44.27
N ALA A 367 1.28 32.46 43.15
CA ALA A 367 1.41 33.90 42.93
C ALA A 367 0.04 34.57 42.71
N GLU A 368 -0.84 33.97 41.89
CA GLU A 368 -2.22 34.40 41.65
C GLU A 368 -3.01 34.46 42.96
N ALA A 369 -3.09 33.35 43.71
CA ALA A 369 -3.77 33.32 45.01
C ALA A 369 -3.13 34.28 46.05
N GLY A 370 -1.81 34.51 45.96
CA GLY A 370 -1.10 35.49 46.77
C GLY A 370 -1.45 36.94 46.39
N VAL A 371 -1.62 37.23 45.10
CA VAL A 371 -2.08 38.52 44.57
C VAL A 371 -3.55 38.76 44.95
N ASP A 372 -4.43 37.77 44.82
CA ASP A 372 -5.83 37.88 45.24
C ASP A 372 -5.95 38.11 46.76
N SER A 373 -5.18 37.38 47.56
CA SER A 373 -5.12 37.58 49.02
C SER A 373 -4.57 38.97 49.39
N ALA A 374 -3.53 39.45 48.67
CA ALA A 374 -2.99 40.80 48.87
C ALA A 374 -3.95 41.89 48.40
N LEU A 375 -4.68 41.69 47.29
CA LEU A 375 -5.69 42.60 46.76
C LEU A 375 -6.87 42.71 47.72
N MET A 376 -7.38 41.58 48.21
CA MET A 376 -8.45 41.55 49.23
C MET A 376 -7.97 42.18 50.55
N SER A 377 -6.72 41.95 50.96
CA SER A 377 -6.12 42.64 52.11
C SER A 377 -5.99 44.15 51.90
N ALA A 378 -5.64 44.60 50.69
CA ALA A 378 -5.52 46.01 50.35
C ALA A 378 -6.90 46.69 50.27
N ILE A 379 -7.90 46.05 49.68
CA ILE A 379 -9.30 46.53 49.65
C ILE A 379 -9.84 46.66 51.08
N ASN A 380 -9.63 45.65 51.93
CA ASN A 380 -10.03 45.69 53.34
C ASN A 380 -9.27 46.78 54.13
N GLY A 381 -8.00 47.03 53.81
CA GLY A 381 -7.19 48.10 54.39
C GLY A 381 -7.66 49.49 53.97
N VAL A 382 -7.94 49.69 52.68
CA VAL A 382 -8.51 50.93 52.11
C VAL A 382 -9.90 51.19 52.67
N GLY A 383 -10.75 50.15 52.82
CA GLY A 383 -12.05 50.26 53.48
C GLY A 383 -11.93 50.83 54.89
N LYS A 384 -11.04 50.26 55.72
CA LYS A 384 -10.76 50.80 57.07
C LYS A 384 -10.19 52.22 57.05
N HIS A 385 -9.32 52.55 56.09
CA HIS A 385 -8.73 53.88 56.02
C HIS A 385 -9.73 54.95 55.55
N ILE A 386 -10.66 54.60 54.66
CA ILE A 386 -11.79 55.45 54.27
C ILE A 386 -12.72 55.66 55.48
N GLN A 387 -13.02 54.60 56.22
CA GLN A 387 -13.87 54.66 57.42
C GLN A 387 -13.26 55.61 58.48
N GLY A 388 -11.96 55.49 58.77
CA GLY A 388 -11.26 56.42 59.67
C GLY A 388 -11.13 57.85 59.13
N LEU A 389 -11.06 58.06 57.81
CA LEU A 389 -11.11 59.40 57.20
C LEU A 389 -12.52 60.01 57.26
N GLN A 390 -13.57 59.19 57.30
CA GLN A 390 -14.94 59.64 57.51
C GLN A 390 -15.17 60.13 58.95
N GLU A 391 -14.47 59.56 59.93
CA GLU A 391 -14.45 60.04 61.33
C GLU A 391 -13.52 61.25 61.51
N ALA A 392 -12.38 61.30 60.83
CA ALA A 392 -11.40 62.40 60.95
C ALA A 392 -11.87 63.73 60.31
N ASN A 393 -12.71 63.69 59.27
CA ASN A 393 -13.23 64.90 58.58
C ASN A 393 -14.23 65.73 59.42
N ALA A 394 -14.43 65.40 60.70
CA ALA A 394 -15.26 66.17 61.63
C ALA A 394 -14.52 67.32 62.35
N SER A 395 -13.21 67.51 62.12
CA SER A 395 -12.41 68.54 62.82
C SER A 395 -11.36 69.24 61.93
N GLU A 396 -10.96 70.42 62.39
CA GLU A 396 -9.86 71.28 61.91
C GLU A 396 -9.89 71.82 60.46
N SER A 397 -10.31 73.08 60.34
CA SER A 397 -9.83 74.00 59.30
C SER A 397 -8.41 74.48 59.63
N GLY A 398 -7.40 74.16 58.81
CA GLY A 398 -6.02 74.62 59.11
C GLY A 398 -4.94 74.40 58.05
N THR A 399 -4.62 75.46 57.30
CA THR A 399 -3.28 75.82 56.76
C THR A 399 -2.39 74.83 55.98
N LYS A 400 -2.00 75.33 54.79
CA LYS A 400 -0.77 75.07 53.98
C LYS A 400 -0.73 73.82 53.07
N PRO A 401 -0.35 73.99 51.79
CA PRO A 401 -0.23 72.88 50.84
C PRO A 401 1.12 72.17 51.03
N HIS A 402 1.12 70.99 51.65
CA HIS A 402 2.29 70.11 51.61
C HIS A 402 2.25 69.23 50.34
N GLN A 403 3.41 69.02 49.73
CA GLN A 403 3.53 68.52 48.36
C GLN A 403 3.10 67.05 48.28
N ARG A 404 1.92 66.79 47.70
CA ARG A 404 1.41 65.43 47.45
C ARG A 404 2.29 64.72 46.43
N ASN A 405 3.29 63.99 46.90
CA ASN A 405 3.76 62.80 46.21
C ASN A 405 2.58 61.80 46.24
N THR A 406 1.87 61.67 45.12
CA THR A 406 0.62 60.91 45.07
C THR A 406 0.88 59.42 45.28
N SER A 407 -0.08 58.71 45.87
CA SER A 407 0.00 57.25 46.10
C SER A 407 0.13 56.45 44.80
N THR A 408 -0.15 57.06 43.65
CA THR A 408 0.20 56.58 42.31
C THR A 408 1.69 56.33 42.14
N ASP A 409 2.55 57.16 42.73
CA ASP A 409 3.97 57.21 42.39
C ASP A 409 4.75 56.19 43.21
N THR A 410 4.36 55.98 44.47
CA THR A 410 4.83 54.84 45.27
C THR A 410 4.28 53.51 44.73
N LEU A 411 3.05 53.47 44.22
CA LEU A 411 2.50 52.29 43.56
C LEU A 411 3.23 51.98 42.24
N ASN A 412 3.47 52.99 41.39
CA ASN A 412 4.22 52.87 40.15
C ASN A 412 5.66 52.43 40.42
N ALA A 413 6.37 53.06 41.36
CA ALA A 413 7.72 52.64 41.75
C ALA A 413 7.76 51.22 42.36
N PHE A 414 6.68 50.74 42.96
CA PHE A 414 6.58 49.35 43.43
C PHE A 414 6.28 48.36 42.28
N MET A 415 5.48 48.77 41.29
CA MET A 415 5.22 47.98 40.08
C MET A 415 6.47 47.87 39.20
N GLU A 416 7.17 48.98 38.98
CA GLU A 416 8.37 49.09 38.14
C GLU A 416 9.60 48.39 38.76
N ARG A 417 9.63 48.23 40.10
CA ARG A 417 10.64 47.45 40.82
C ARG A 417 10.36 45.95 40.89
N ARG A 418 9.20 45.45 40.46
CA ARG A 418 9.02 44.00 40.34
C ARG A 418 9.94 43.48 39.23
N PRO A 419 10.77 42.44 39.47
CA PRO A 419 11.47 41.80 38.37
C PRO A 419 10.42 41.31 37.36
N LYS A 420 10.73 41.40 36.06
CA LYS A 420 9.78 41.05 34.99
C LYS A 420 9.52 39.54 35.01
N GLU A 421 8.53 39.13 35.80
CA GLU A 421 8.18 37.72 36.01
C GLU A 421 7.85 37.06 34.67
N ARG A 422 8.13 35.77 34.54
CA ARG A 422 7.78 35.01 33.33
C ARG A 422 6.27 34.91 33.24
N THR A 423 5.66 35.80 32.46
CA THR A 423 4.23 35.83 32.12
C THR A 423 3.77 34.65 31.26
N HIS A 424 4.70 33.81 30.81
CA HIS A 424 4.45 32.64 29.98
C HIS A 424 4.82 31.37 30.75
N LEU A 425 3.84 30.49 30.92
CA LEU A 425 4.00 29.14 31.48
C LEU A 425 4.70 28.22 30.48
N PHE A 426 4.56 28.48 29.17
CA PHE A 426 5.07 27.63 28.10
C PHE A 426 6.04 28.39 27.18
N ASP A 427 7.23 27.83 26.93
CA ASP A 427 8.17 28.42 25.95
C ASP A 427 7.73 28.17 24.48
N SER A 428 6.72 27.33 24.21
CA SER A 428 6.15 27.07 22.86
C SER A 428 4.79 26.34 22.90
N PRO A 429 3.95 26.39 21.85
CA PRO A 429 2.69 25.65 21.79
C PRO A 429 2.88 24.12 21.83
N ARG A 430 4.04 23.61 21.37
CA ARG A 430 4.40 22.17 21.51
C ARG A 430 4.61 21.76 22.97
N ALA A 431 5.04 22.67 23.84
CA ALA A 431 5.15 22.37 25.27
C ALA A 431 3.77 22.20 25.93
N VAL A 432 2.73 22.87 25.44
CA VAL A 432 1.33 22.65 25.88
C VAL A 432 0.92 21.22 25.54
N GLU A 433 1.13 20.80 24.29
CA GLU A 433 0.79 19.46 23.79
C GLU A 433 1.42 18.34 24.61
N ILE A 434 2.74 18.39 24.82
CA ILE A 434 3.48 17.39 25.60
C ILE A 434 2.94 17.27 27.04
N CYS A 435 2.41 18.35 27.63
CA CYS A 435 1.83 18.33 28.97
C CYS A 435 0.42 17.72 29.01
N LEU A 436 -0.37 17.85 27.94
CA LEU A 436 -1.73 17.31 27.86
C LEU A 436 -1.77 15.78 27.74
N ARG A 437 -0.68 15.14 27.29
CA ARG A 437 -0.56 13.67 27.17
C ARG A 437 -0.76 12.90 28.48
N VAL A 438 -0.64 13.55 29.63
CA VAL A 438 -1.01 12.99 30.95
C VAL A 438 -2.48 12.57 31.02
N LEU A 439 -3.31 13.00 30.05
CA LEU A 439 -4.70 12.56 29.90
C LEU A 439 -4.90 11.17 29.28
N ARG A 440 -3.91 10.58 28.58
CA ARG A 440 -4.19 9.39 27.74
C ARG A 440 -4.51 8.14 28.54
N ASP A 441 -3.82 7.91 29.64
CA ASP A 441 -3.93 6.69 30.44
C ASP A 441 -5.02 6.82 31.52
N ASN A 442 -6.30 6.66 31.13
CA ASN A 442 -7.49 6.66 32.00
C ASN A 442 -7.53 7.81 33.02
N PRO A 443 -7.76 9.05 32.57
CA PRO A 443 -7.48 10.23 33.37
C PRO A 443 -8.47 10.40 34.53
N THR A 444 -7.95 10.62 35.73
CA THR A 444 -8.79 10.98 36.87
C THR A 444 -9.46 12.36 36.65
N PRO A 445 -10.61 12.65 37.27
CA PRO A 445 -11.25 13.98 37.15
C PRO A 445 -10.33 15.15 37.53
N ARG A 446 -9.36 14.92 38.43
CA ARG A 446 -8.32 15.91 38.78
C ARG A 446 -7.30 16.15 37.66
N GLN A 447 -6.97 15.12 36.87
CA GLN A 447 -6.14 15.28 35.66
C GLN A 447 -6.92 16.00 34.56
N ASN A 448 -8.20 15.68 34.34
CA ASN A 448 -9.05 16.42 33.39
C ASN A 448 -9.10 17.91 33.73
N MET A 449 -9.38 18.28 34.99
CA MET A 449 -9.40 19.68 35.43
C MET A 449 -8.03 20.36 35.30
N LEU A 450 -6.92 19.67 35.64
CA LEU A 450 -5.58 20.23 35.48
C LEU A 450 -5.23 20.46 34.00
N ALA A 451 -5.59 19.52 33.13
CA ALA A 451 -5.31 19.61 31.69
C ALA A 451 -6.18 20.68 31.01
N LEU A 452 -7.44 20.85 31.42
CA LEU A 452 -8.28 21.97 30.98
C LEU A 452 -7.61 23.31 31.32
N GLN A 453 -7.13 23.48 32.56
CA GLN A 453 -6.41 24.69 32.96
C GLN A 453 -5.10 24.90 32.20
N LEU A 454 -4.32 23.84 31.94
CA LEU A 454 -3.12 23.91 31.09
C LEU A 454 -3.45 24.28 29.64
N LEU A 455 -4.59 23.82 29.12
CA LEU A 455 -5.10 24.16 27.81
C LEU A 455 -5.60 25.61 27.73
N GLU A 456 -6.31 26.08 28.76
CA GLU A 456 -6.76 27.48 28.90
C GLU A 456 -5.58 28.45 28.93
N HIS A 457 -4.58 28.22 29.79
CA HIS A 457 -3.35 29.03 29.80
C HIS A 457 -2.62 28.96 28.45
N GLY A 458 -2.49 27.77 27.84
CA GLY A 458 -1.87 27.61 26.53
C GLY A 458 -2.58 28.37 25.42
N LEU A 459 -3.92 28.35 25.39
CA LEU A 459 -4.75 29.10 24.45
C LEU A 459 -4.71 30.61 24.70
N ALA A 460 -4.52 31.05 25.96
CA ALA A 460 -4.31 32.46 26.29
C ALA A 460 -2.92 32.96 25.86
N GLU A 461 -1.88 32.11 25.93
CA GLU A 461 -0.51 32.43 25.49
C GLU A 461 -0.34 32.37 23.96
N PHE A 462 -0.98 31.42 23.27
CA PHE A 462 -0.88 31.25 21.82
C PHE A 462 -2.25 31.28 21.08
N PRO A 463 -3.10 32.31 21.26
CA PRO A 463 -4.49 32.37 20.75
C PRO A 463 -4.62 32.45 19.22
N ARG A 464 -3.49 32.44 18.50
CA ARG A 464 -3.42 32.48 17.03
C ARG A 464 -2.70 31.28 16.44
N ASP A 465 -2.16 30.36 17.25
CA ASP A 465 -1.49 29.16 16.72
C ASP A 465 -2.52 28.13 16.25
N PRO A 466 -2.61 27.84 14.95
CA PRO A 466 -3.63 26.92 14.43
C PRO A 466 -3.34 25.45 14.77
N GLN A 467 -2.09 25.09 15.13
CA GLN A 467 -1.75 23.74 15.57
C GLN A 467 -2.31 23.47 16.98
N LEU A 468 -2.11 24.41 17.91
CA LEU A 468 -2.73 24.40 19.23
C LEU A 468 -4.26 24.44 19.15
N LEU A 469 -4.86 25.30 18.31
CA LEU A 469 -6.32 25.37 18.16
C LEU A 469 -6.91 24.04 17.64
N LEU A 470 -6.28 23.40 16.64
CA LEU A 470 -6.69 22.06 16.19
C LEU A 470 -6.59 21.03 17.32
N MET A 471 -5.45 20.97 17.99
CA MET A 471 -5.22 20.05 19.10
C MET A 471 -6.21 20.26 20.24
N ALA A 472 -6.47 21.51 20.62
CA ALA A 472 -7.42 21.88 21.65
C ALA A 472 -8.79 21.30 21.36
N SER A 473 -9.28 21.44 20.12
CA SER A 473 -10.54 20.84 19.71
C SER A 473 -10.54 19.31 19.82
N ALA A 474 -9.43 18.64 19.45
CA ALA A 474 -9.32 17.18 19.57
C ALA A 474 -9.31 16.71 21.03
N TYR A 475 -8.52 17.30 21.92
CA TYR A 475 -8.50 16.92 23.34
C TYR A 475 -9.84 17.22 24.04
N LEU A 476 -10.46 18.37 23.75
CA LEU A 476 -11.78 18.73 24.30
C LEU A 476 -12.85 17.71 23.86
N GLN A 477 -12.89 17.36 22.58
CA GLN A 477 -13.82 16.37 22.03
C GLN A 477 -13.56 14.95 22.59
N SER A 478 -12.29 14.54 22.75
CA SER A 478 -11.93 13.18 23.19
C SER A 478 -12.16 12.93 24.69
N TYR A 479 -11.98 13.93 25.56
CA TYR A 479 -11.86 13.71 27.02
C TYR A 479 -12.91 14.44 27.89
N PHE A 480 -13.74 15.33 27.32
CA PHE A 480 -14.63 16.21 28.11
C PHE A 480 -16.13 16.09 27.75
N GLY A 481 -16.53 15.06 26.99
CA GLY A 481 -17.94 14.76 26.69
C GLY A 481 -18.68 15.86 25.92
N ASP A 482 -20.00 15.95 26.05
CA ASP A 482 -20.87 16.89 25.34
C ASP A 482 -20.44 18.36 25.47
N ASP A 483 -20.04 18.80 26.66
CA ASP A 483 -19.54 20.16 26.88
C ASP A 483 -18.13 20.36 26.28
N GLY A 484 -17.33 19.30 26.27
CA GLY A 484 -16.10 19.21 25.49
C GLY A 484 -16.33 19.37 23.99
N GLU A 485 -17.33 18.70 23.41
CA GLU A 485 -17.69 18.82 21.99
C GLU A 485 -18.16 20.25 21.67
N ARG A 486 -19.00 20.85 22.53
CA ARG A 486 -19.44 22.26 22.40
C ARG A 486 -18.24 23.22 22.42
N ALA A 487 -17.29 23.04 23.33
CA ALA A 487 -16.07 23.84 23.40
C ALA A 487 -15.15 23.62 22.19
N ALA A 488 -14.96 22.37 21.77
CA ALA A 488 -14.19 22.01 20.58
C ALA A 488 -14.75 22.65 19.31
N PHE A 489 -16.08 22.67 19.16
CA PHE A 489 -16.78 23.33 18.05
C PHE A 489 -16.57 24.86 18.06
N GLN A 490 -16.59 25.51 19.23
CA GLN A 490 -16.27 26.94 19.35
C GLN A 490 -14.82 27.24 18.96
N VAL A 491 -13.86 26.43 19.42
CA VAL A 491 -12.44 26.53 19.04
C VAL A 491 -12.26 26.34 17.52
N MET A 492 -12.96 25.37 16.93
CA MET A 492 -12.97 25.15 15.48
C MET A 492 -13.60 26.34 14.72
N GLN A 493 -14.64 26.96 15.27
CA GLN A 493 -15.24 28.16 14.69
C GLN A 493 -14.30 29.38 14.76
N ILE A 494 -13.50 29.53 15.82
CA ILE A 494 -12.45 30.56 15.91
C ILE A 494 -11.40 30.34 14.80
N LEU A 495 -10.96 29.10 14.61
CA LEU A 495 -10.01 28.71 13.56
C LEU A 495 -10.58 28.95 12.14
N GLN A 496 -11.87 28.66 11.93
CA GLN A 496 -12.60 28.95 10.68
C GLN A 496 -12.93 30.44 10.47
N SER A 497 -12.83 31.30 11.48
CA SER A 497 -13.24 32.73 11.40
C SER A 497 -12.26 33.66 10.66
N GLY A 498 -11.28 33.10 9.93
CA GLY A 498 -10.41 33.86 9.02
C GLY A 498 -9.28 34.67 9.67
N LYS A 499 -9.16 34.69 11.02
CA LYS A 499 -8.08 35.40 11.72
C LYS A 499 -6.68 34.79 11.57
N VAL A 500 -6.59 33.54 11.08
CA VAL A 500 -5.32 32.88 10.73
C VAL A 500 -5.15 32.92 9.21
N THR A 501 -4.32 33.85 8.72
CA THR A 501 -4.00 34.00 7.30
C THR A 501 -3.18 32.82 6.79
N ASN A 502 -3.74 32.06 5.83
CA ASN A 502 -3.07 30.99 5.09
C ASN A 502 -2.34 29.93 5.98
N PRO A 503 -3.05 29.11 6.77
CA PRO A 503 -2.43 28.00 7.48
C PRO A 503 -1.70 27.01 6.54
N PRO A 504 -0.65 26.31 7.01
CA PRO A 504 0.06 25.28 6.25
C PRO A 504 -0.83 24.15 5.72
N LEU A 505 -0.37 23.45 4.68
CA LEU A 505 -1.14 22.40 4.00
C LEU A 505 -1.63 21.28 4.94
N HIS A 506 -0.78 20.81 5.86
CA HIS A 506 -1.14 19.78 6.86
C HIS A 506 -2.19 20.28 7.86
N ILE A 507 -2.18 21.57 8.20
CA ILE A 507 -3.19 22.19 9.06
C ILE A 507 -4.51 22.31 8.30
N ARG A 508 -4.51 22.74 7.04
CA ARG A 508 -5.72 22.72 6.18
C ARG A 508 -6.30 21.31 6.03
N PHE A 509 -5.45 20.30 5.87
CA PHE A 509 -5.90 18.91 5.78
C PHE A 509 -6.52 18.41 7.09
N LYS A 510 -5.94 18.72 8.26
CA LYS A 510 -6.55 18.38 9.56
C LYS A 510 -7.86 19.13 9.81
N ILE A 511 -7.97 20.41 9.42
CA ILE A 511 -9.25 21.15 9.44
C ILE A 511 -10.28 20.42 8.56
N TYR A 512 -9.91 20.04 7.33
CA TYR A 512 -10.77 19.30 6.41
C TYR A 512 -11.19 17.92 6.97
N CYS A 513 -10.26 17.19 7.60
CA CYS A 513 -10.55 15.91 8.25
C CYS A 513 -11.53 16.06 9.40
N ASN A 514 -11.34 17.06 10.28
CA ASN A 514 -12.26 17.28 11.39
C ASN A 514 -13.60 17.83 10.90
N GLU A 515 -13.63 18.70 9.89
CA GLU A 515 -14.89 19.17 9.29
C GLU A 515 -15.67 18.01 8.64
N ARG A 516 -14.98 17.09 7.95
CA ARG A 516 -15.63 15.93 7.32
C ARG A 516 -16.06 14.89 8.36
N SER A 517 -15.26 14.66 9.40
CA SER A 517 -15.62 13.86 10.56
C SER A 517 -16.85 14.44 11.27
N THR A 518 -16.86 15.72 11.64
CA THR A 518 -18.02 16.39 12.27
C THR A 518 -19.24 16.51 11.36
N ARG A 519 -19.10 16.47 10.02
CA ARG A 519 -20.23 16.29 9.10
C ARG A 519 -20.75 14.85 9.11
N GLU A 520 -19.89 13.85 9.28
CA GLU A 520 -20.24 12.42 9.34
C GLU A 520 -20.77 11.99 10.73
N MET A 521 -20.29 12.60 11.83
CA MET A 521 -20.91 12.52 13.18
C MET A 521 -22.14 13.43 13.27
N GLY A 522 -22.14 14.58 12.62
CA GLY A 522 -23.31 15.44 12.48
C GLY A 522 -24.45 14.72 11.76
N LYS A 523 -24.12 13.77 10.87
CA LYS A 523 -25.05 12.80 10.29
C LYS A 523 -25.75 11.92 11.32
N HIS A 524 -25.20 11.76 12.54
CA HIS A 524 -25.82 11.04 13.66
C HIS A 524 -26.82 11.91 14.44
N VAL A 525 -26.65 13.23 14.51
CA VAL A 525 -27.72 14.16 14.94
C VAL A 525 -28.79 14.24 13.86
N LEU A 526 -28.34 14.32 12.60
CA LEU A 526 -29.17 14.09 11.41
C LEU A 526 -29.71 12.66 11.34
N ASP A 527 -29.30 11.70 12.19
CA ASP A 527 -29.86 10.34 12.18
C ASP A 527 -31.17 10.27 12.94
N SER A 528 -31.56 11.25 13.76
CA SER A 528 -32.97 11.37 14.18
C SER A 528 -33.88 11.64 12.95
N ALA A 529 -33.48 12.62 12.13
CA ALA A 529 -34.15 12.90 10.85
C ALA A 529 -33.94 11.77 9.82
N THR A 530 -32.80 11.08 9.83
CA THR A 530 -32.51 9.99 8.87
C THR A 530 -33.18 8.68 9.30
N ILE A 531 -33.40 8.41 10.59
CA ILE A 531 -34.32 7.37 11.08
C ILE A 531 -35.73 7.70 10.60
N THR A 532 -36.19 8.95 10.70
CA THR A 532 -37.50 9.35 10.15
C THR A 532 -37.59 9.16 8.62
N ILE A 533 -36.55 9.53 7.88
CA ILE A 533 -36.48 9.32 6.41
C ILE A 533 -36.33 7.84 6.05
N LEU A 534 -35.60 7.05 6.84
CA LEU A 534 -35.46 5.61 6.69
C LEU A 534 -36.76 4.89 7.03
N MET A 535 -37.51 5.32 8.04
CA MET A 535 -38.84 4.80 8.37
C MET A 535 -39.82 5.09 7.23
N ARG A 536 -39.83 6.29 6.64
CA ARG A 536 -40.61 6.59 5.42
C ARG A 536 -40.19 5.70 4.24
N LYS A 537 -38.88 5.49 4.03
CA LYS A 537 -38.36 4.60 2.97
C LYS A 537 -38.67 3.13 3.22
N VAL A 538 -38.63 2.66 4.47
CA VAL A 538 -39.06 1.32 4.87
C VAL A 538 -40.55 1.18 4.64
N ARG A 539 -41.41 2.09 5.13
CA ARG A 539 -42.86 2.06 4.86
C ARG A 539 -43.14 1.97 3.35
N LYS A 540 -42.55 2.86 2.52
CA LYS A 540 -42.72 2.84 1.04
C LYS A 540 -42.15 1.58 0.38
N HIS A 541 -41.00 1.05 0.80
CA HIS A 541 -40.39 -0.13 0.17
C HIS A 541 -40.90 -1.48 0.73
N HIS A 542 -41.39 -1.54 1.96
CA HIS A 542 -42.10 -2.68 2.52
C HIS A 542 -43.42 -2.85 1.78
N LEU A 543 -44.26 -1.81 1.74
CA LEU A 543 -45.53 -1.81 1.02
C LEU A 543 -45.34 -2.14 -0.47
N LEU A 544 -44.41 -1.48 -1.18
CA LEU A 544 -44.11 -1.82 -2.57
C LEU A 544 -43.61 -3.26 -2.73
N SER A 545 -42.90 -3.83 -1.74
CA SER A 545 -42.49 -5.25 -1.80
C SER A 545 -43.63 -6.21 -1.54
N MET A 546 -44.60 -5.87 -0.68
CA MET A 546 -45.83 -6.66 -0.49
C MET A 546 -46.67 -6.63 -1.76
N CYS A 547 -46.95 -5.44 -2.32
CA CYS A 547 -47.65 -5.27 -3.60
C CYS A 547 -46.95 -6.06 -4.73
N LEU A 548 -45.64 -5.91 -4.90
CA LEU A 548 -44.90 -6.63 -5.94
C LEU A 548 -44.77 -8.14 -5.67
N THR A 549 -44.94 -8.60 -4.42
CA THR A 549 -45.06 -10.03 -4.09
C THR A 549 -46.43 -10.55 -4.50
N ARG A 550 -47.51 -9.82 -4.18
CA ARG A 550 -48.87 -10.10 -4.66
C ARG A 550 -48.91 -10.13 -6.18
N ASP A 551 -48.37 -9.11 -6.85
CA ASP A 551 -48.35 -9.00 -8.31
C ASP A 551 -47.53 -10.14 -8.98
N ALA A 552 -46.50 -10.66 -8.29
CA ALA A 552 -45.77 -11.84 -8.77
C ALA A 552 -46.61 -13.12 -8.66
N TRP A 553 -47.34 -13.31 -7.57
CA TRP A 553 -48.29 -14.43 -7.43
C TRP A 553 -49.48 -14.30 -8.37
N GLU A 554 -49.95 -13.08 -8.64
CA GLU A 554 -51.03 -12.79 -9.59
C GLU A 554 -50.58 -13.05 -11.04
N ALA A 555 -49.35 -12.68 -11.40
CA ALA A 555 -48.74 -13.03 -12.67
C ALA A 555 -48.60 -14.56 -12.85
N ILE A 556 -48.33 -15.31 -11.77
CA ILE A 556 -48.30 -16.78 -11.79
C ILE A 556 -49.74 -17.35 -11.92
N ARG A 557 -50.70 -16.84 -11.14
CA ARG A 557 -52.12 -17.24 -11.16
C ARG A 557 -52.76 -17.05 -12.53
N THR A 558 -52.54 -15.89 -13.15
CA THR A 558 -53.01 -15.57 -14.50
C THR A 558 -52.21 -16.27 -15.61
N SER A 559 -51.01 -16.77 -15.30
CA SER A 559 -50.03 -17.30 -16.27
C SER A 559 -49.56 -16.24 -17.28
N ALA A 560 -49.25 -15.05 -16.76
CA ALA A 560 -48.65 -13.95 -17.50
C ALA A 560 -47.28 -14.31 -18.10
N SER A 561 -46.83 -13.49 -19.07
CA SER A 561 -45.60 -13.79 -19.82
C SER A 561 -44.34 -13.84 -18.93
N GLU A 562 -43.34 -14.63 -19.34
CA GLU A 562 -42.00 -14.63 -18.75
C GLU A 562 -41.38 -13.21 -18.69
N SER A 563 -41.81 -12.27 -19.54
CA SER A 563 -41.39 -10.87 -19.47
C SER A 563 -41.96 -10.17 -18.25
N THR A 564 -43.27 -10.28 -18.07
CA THR A 564 -44.04 -9.63 -17.01
C THR A 564 -43.58 -10.16 -15.65
N LEU A 565 -43.48 -11.48 -15.50
CA LEU A 565 -42.99 -12.07 -14.25
C LEU A 565 -41.51 -11.72 -13.98
N ALA A 566 -40.63 -11.74 -14.98
CA ALA A 566 -39.23 -11.35 -14.77
C ALA A 566 -39.07 -9.86 -14.41
N GLU A 567 -39.92 -8.99 -14.94
CA GLU A 567 -39.93 -7.57 -14.60
C GLU A 567 -40.46 -7.33 -13.18
N VAL A 568 -41.59 -7.94 -12.82
CA VAL A 568 -42.15 -7.87 -11.46
C VAL A 568 -41.16 -8.46 -10.44
N ILE A 569 -40.54 -9.61 -10.72
CA ILE A 569 -39.47 -10.17 -9.87
C ILE A 569 -38.26 -9.23 -9.80
N SER A 570 -37.86 -8.56 -10.89
CA SER A 570 -36.76 -7.59 -10.85
C SER A 570 -37.09 -6.31 -10.09
N LYS A 571 -38.35 -5.86 -10.11
CA LYS A 571 -38.85 -4.75 -9.27
C LYS A 571 -38.92 -5.20 -7.81
N LEU A 572 -39.45 -6.39 -7.53
CA LEU A 572 -39.53 -6.99 -6.21
C LEU A 572 -38.14 -7.16 -5.59
N ALA A 573 -37.19 -7.76 -6.29
CA ALA A 573 -35.81 -7.94 -5.79
C ALA A 573 -35.10 -6.61 -5.48
N LYS A 574 -35.39 -5.55 -6.24
CA LYS A 574 -34.92 -4.19 -5.96
C LYS A 574 -35.59 -3.64 -4.69
N HIS A 575 -36.92 -3.64 -4.60
CA HIS A 575 -37.62 -3.06 -3.46
C HIS A 575 -37.43 -3.86 -2.16
N LYS A 576 -37.34 -5.20 -2.26
CA LYS A 576 -36.96 -6.11 -1.17
C LYS A 576 -35.57 -5.81 -0.64
N SER A 577 -34.55 -5.72 -1.51
CA SER A 577 -33.18 -5.42 -1.03
C SER A 577 -33.05 -3.99 -0.49
N MET A 578 -33.79 -3.02 -1.04
CA MET A 578 -33.87 -1.66 -0.46
C MET A 578 -34.60 -1.63 0.88
N ALA A 579 -35.70 -2.38 1.05
CA ALA A 579 -36.41 -2.50 2.33
C ALA A 579 -35.54 -3.21 3.38
N GLU A 580 -34.97 -4.37 3.05
CA GLU A 580 -34.09 -5.15 3.93
C GLU A 580 -32.86 -4.36 4.36
N GLU A 581 -32.24 -3.60 3.45
CA GLU A 581 -31.10 -2.74 3.78
C GLU A 581 -31.51 -1.53 4.63
N CYS A 582 -32.67 -0.92 4.38
CA CYS A 582 -33.18 0.13 5.26
C CYS A 582 -33.61 -0.41 6.64
N TYR A 583 -34.14 -1.63 6.74
CA TYR A 583 -34.37 -2.33 8.01
C TYR A 583 -33.05 -2.60 8.74
N ARG A 584 -32.02 -3.11 8.05
CA ARG A 584 -30.67 -3.32 8.59
C ARG A 584 -30.08 -2.01 9.12
N GLN A 585 -30.24 -0.91 8.40
CA GLN A 585 -29.80 0.43 8.80
C GLN A 585 -30.62 1.05 9.94
N LEU A 586 -31.88 0.65 10.12
CA LEU A 586 -32.70 1.09 11.26
C LEU A 586 -32.44 0.24 12.51
N LEU A 587 -32.43 -1.09 12.38
CA LEU A 587 -32.20 -2.02 13.50
C LEU A 587 -30.78 -1.89 14.06
N SER A 588 -29.78 -1.58 13.24
CA SER A 588 -28.43 -1.26 13.75
C SER A 588 -28.34 0.07 14.52
N LYS A 589 -29.33 0.96 14.40
CA LYS A 589 -29.39 2.26 15.10
C LYS A 589 -30.43 2.30 16.23
N SER A 590 -31.45 1.46 16.16
CA SER A 590 -32.62 1.46 17.03
C SER A 590 -33.14 0.03 17.28
N SER A 591 -32.24 -0.90 17.63
CA SER A 591 -32.55 -2.32 17.88
C SER A 591 -33.59 -2.57 18.97
N ARG A 592 -33.87 -1.59 19.83
CA ARG A 592 -34.82 -1.68 20.95
C ARG A 592 -36.23 -1.17 20.63
N ASP A 593 -36.46 -0.67 19.41
CA ASP A 593 -37.80 -0.20 19.00
C ASP A 593 -38.71 -1.40 18.70
N LYS A 594 -39.65 -1.67 19.62
CA LYS A 594 -40.65 -2.76 19.51
C LYS A 594 -41.53 -2.63 18.26
N ASN A 595 -41.82 -1.41 17.78
CA ASN A 595 -42.65 -1.20 16.60
C ASN A 595 -41.84 -1.48 15.33
N LEU A 596 -40.57 -1.07 15.27
CA LEU A 596 -39.65 -1.42 14.19
C LEU A 596 -39.44 -2.95 14.08
N LEU A 597 -39.27 -3.64 15.21
CA LEU A 597 -39.13 -5.10 15.24
C LEU A 597 -40.39 -5.81 14.73
N ARG A 598 -41.58 -5.39 15.17
CA ARG A 598 -42.87 -5.90 14.65
C ARG A 598 -43.04 -5.66 13.15
N LEU A 599 -42.61 -4.49 12.66
CA LEU A 599 -42.62 -4.19 11.22
C LEU A 599 -41.67 -5.11 10.43
N TYR A 600 -40.51 -5.42 11.02
CA TYR A 600 -39.53 -6.33 10.42
C TYR A 600 -39.97 -7.80 10.48
N SER A 601 -40.67 -8.26 11.52
CA SER A 601 -41.22 -9.62 11.57
C SER A 601 -42.32 -9.83 10.52
N GLN A 602 -43.20 -8.84 10.30
CA GLN A 602 -44.15 -8.85 9.17
C GLN A 602 -43.43 -8.93 7.82
N PHE A 603 -42.40 -8.11 7.59
CA PHE A 603 -41.58 -8.16 6.38
C PHE A 603 -40.88 -9.52 6.21
N ALA A 604 -40.38 -10.10 7.30
CA ALA A 604 -39.76 -11.44 7.30
C ALA A 604 -40.77 -12.54 6.95
N HIS A 605 -42.01 -12.43 7.46
CA HIS A 605 -43.08 -13.37 7.19
C HIS A 605 -43.54 -13.31 5.72
N PHE A 606 -43.93 -12.13 5.23
CA PHE A 606 -44.59 -12.01 3.92
C PHE A 606 -43.64 -11.81 2.75
N VAL A 607 -42.53 -11.07 2.93
CA VAL A 607 -41.60 -10.70 1.84
C VAL A 607 -40.31 -11.51 1.86
N LEU A 608 -39.77 -11.85 3.02
CA LEU A 608 -38.65 -12.82 3.11
C LEU A 608 -39.15 -14.27 3.01
N ALA A 609 -40.40 -14.54 3.38
CA ALA A 609 -40.99 -15.87 3.49
C ALA A 609 -40.21 -16.80 4.45
N ASN A 610 -39.65 -16.21 5.52
CA ASN A 610 -38.93 -16.89 6.59
C ASN A 610 -39.73 -16.79 7.89
N THR A 611 -40.50 -17.85 8.18
CA THR A 611 -41.43 -17.90 9.32
C THR A 611 -40.72 -18.04 10.67
N GLU A 612 -39.55 -18.67 10.72
CA GLU A 612 -38.80 -18.87 11.97
C GLU A 612 -38.14 -17.55 12.42
N LEU A 613 -37.48 -16.81 11.51
CA LEU A 613 -36.98 -15.46 11.79
C LEU A 613 -38.11 -14.48 12.16
N ALA A 614 -39.28 -14.61 11.52
CA ALA A 614 -40.44 -13.77 11.85
C ALA A 614 -40.94 -14.01 13.29
N ALA A 615 -40.97 -15.27 13.74
CA ALA A 615 -41.34 -15.61 15.10
C ALA A 615 -40.29 -15.11 16.11
N GLU A 616 -39.01 -15.39 15.86
CA GLU A 616 -37.87 -14.96 16.69
C GLU A 616 -37.85 -13.43 16.89
N VAL A 617 -37.98 -12.66 15.80
CA VAL A 617 -38.00 -11.18 15.86
C VAL A 617 -39.24 -10.66 16.60
N LEU A 618 -40.39 -11.35 16.51
CA LEU A 618 -41.60 -10.98 17.22
C LEU A 618 -41.46 -11.24 18.73
N GLU A 619 -40.96 -12.40 19.13
CA GLU A 619 -40.65 -12.78 20.52
C GLU A 619 -39.75 -11.72 21.19
N HIS A 620 -38.64 -11.35 20.53
CA HIS A 620 -37.76 -10.27 20.97
C HIS A 620 -38.44 -8.89 21.08
N ALA A 621 -39.45 -8.61 20.25
CA ALA A 621 -40.23 -7.38 20.33
C ALA A 621 -41.18 -7.39 21.55
N GLU A 622 -41.67 -8.55 21.97
CA GLU A 622 -42.65 -8.68 23.05
C GLU A 622 -41.99 -8.74 24.43
N GLU A 623 -40.93 -9.54 24.61
CA GLU A 623 -40.21 -9.63 25.89
C GLU A 623 -39.61 -8.28 26.33
N GLY A 624 -39.07 -7.49 25.39
CA GLY A 624 -38.50 -6.16 25.65
C GLY A 624 -37.17 -6.15 26.43
N THR A 625 -36.84 -7.22 27.14
CA THR A 625 -35.50 -7.50 27.69
C THR A 625 -34.59 -8.08 26.62
N PHE A 626 -33.97 -7.24 25.80
CA PHE A 626 -32.87 -7.69 24.94
C PHE A 626 -31.71 -8.21 25.82
N PRO A 627 -31.33 -9.51 25.74
CA PRO A 627 -30.02 -9.93 26.23
C PRO A 627 -28.96 -9.14 25.46
N GLY A 628 -27.92 -8.70 26.18
CA GLY A 628 -27.03 -7.63 25.74
C GLY A 628 -26.37 -7.88 24.39
N THR A 629 -26.88 -7.22 23.35
CA THR A 629 -26.39 -7.32 21.95
C THR A 629 -26.12 -8.76 21.50
N ILE A 630 -27.19 -9.48 21.12
CA ILE A 630 -27.04 -10.49 20.07
C ILE A 630 -26.42 -9.74 18.87
N PRO A 631 -25.17 -10.03 18.48
CA PRO A 631 -24.55 -9.34 17.37
C PRO A 631 -25.33 -9.69 16.10
N PHE A 632 -25.45 -8.76 15.16
CA PHE A 632 -26.18 -9.02 13.90
C PHE A 632 -25.55 -10.17 13.09
N SER A 633 -24.29 -10.56 13.41
CA SER A 633 -23.70 -11.81 12.95
C SER A 633 -24.48 -13.03 13.40
N ILE A 634 -24.97 -13.15 14.65
CA ILE A 634 -25.71 -14.33 15.11
C ILE A 634 -27.05 -14.51 14.39
N LEU A 635 -27.77 -13.43 14.03
CA LEU A 635 -28.97 -13.54 13.19
C LEU A 635 -28.67 -13.99 11.75
N ILE A 636 -27.48 -13.68 11.23
CA ILE A 636 -27.00 -14.16 9.92
C ILE A 636 -26.45 -15.60 10.05
N GLU A 637 -25.74 -15.88 11.12
CA GLU A 637 -25.05 -17.15 11.43
C GLU A 637 -26.05 -18.22 11.87
N LEU A 638 -27.19 -17.88 12.47
CA LEU A 638 -28.33 -18.80 12.61
C LEU A 638 -28.91 -19.14 11.23
N ALA A 639 -29.08 -18.15 10.35
CA ALA A 639 -29.56 -18.40 8.99
C ALA A 639 -28.57 -19.24 8.14
N GLU A 640 -27.26 -19.14 8.40
CA GLU A 640 -26.16 -19.83 7.70
C GLU A 640 -25.76 -21.19 8.33
N THR A 641 -25.71 -21.33 9.65
CA THR A 641 -25.44 -22.62 10.33
C THR A 641 -26.62 -23.58 10.18
N GLU A 642 -27.86 -23.06 10.19
CA GLU A 642 -29.03 -23.87 9.83
C GLU A 642 -29.04 -24.23 8.33
N GLN A 643 -28.38 -23.44 7.47
CA GLN A 643 -28.11 -23.86 6.10
C GLN A 643 -27.08 -25.01 6.04
N GLN A 644 -26.01 -24.98 6.84
CA GLN A 644 -25.01 -26.06 6.89
C GLN A 644 -25.55 -27.38 7.49
N THR A 645 -26.40 -27.32 8.51
CA THR A 645 -27.07 -28.53 9.05
C THR A 645 -28.16 -29.06 8.09
N MET A 646 -28.79 -28.19 7.29
CA MET A 646 -29.63 -28.62 6.17
C MET A 646 -28.85 -29.22 4.99
N ILE A 647 -27.58 -28.85 4.77
CA ILE A 647 -26.72 -29.43 3.73
C ILE A 647 -26.23 -30.84 4.15
N THR A 648 -25.85 -31.04 5.41
CA THR A 648 -25.48 -32.38 5.91
C THR A 648 -26.67 -33.34 5.91
N THR A 649 -27.86 -32.89 6.33
CA THR A 649 -29.09 -33.71 6.19
C THR A 649 -29.58 -33.85 4.74
N ALA A 650 -29.21 -32.94 3.83
CA ALA A 650 -29.47 -33.10 2.40
C ALA A 650 -28.71 -34.29 1.80
N ASN A 651 -27.40 -34.35 2.02
CA ASN A 651 -26.53 -35.37 1.45
C ASN A 651 -26.92 -36.78 1.95
N ASN A 652 -27.25 -36.88 3.24
CA ASN A 652 -27.72 -38.14 3.84
C ASN A 652 -29.06 -38.61 3.26
N ALA A 653 -29.97 -37.70 2.92
CA ALA A 653 -31.24 -38.03 2.27
C ALA A 653 -31.08 -38.40 0.78
N GLU A 654 -30.10 -37.80 0.09
CA GLU A 654 -29.79 -38.12 -1.32
C GLU A 654 -29.16 -39.52 -1.44
N ALA A 655 -28.30 -39.92 -0.49
CA ALA A 655 -27.82 -41.30 -0.35
C ALA A 655 -28.95 -42.32 -0.08
N PHE A 656 -29.95 -41.95 0.73
CA PHE A 656 -31.09 -42.82 1.00
C PHE A 656 -31.99 -42.99 -0.24
N MET A 657 -32.26 -41.90 -0.97
CA MET A 657 -32.99 -41.93 -2.24
C MET A 657 -32.27 -42.73 -3.33
N ALA A 658 -30.93 -42.71 -3.34
CA ALA A 658 -30.13 -43.54 -4.25
C ALA A 658 -30.28 -45.04 -3.94
N MET A 659 -30.31 -45.44 -2.66
CA MET A 659 -30.57 -46.83 -2.26
C MET A 659 -31.97 -47.30 -2.65
N ASP A 660 -33.02 -46.48 -2.48
CA ASP A 660 -34.37 -46.87 -2.91
C ASP A 660 -34.54 -46.87 -4.44
N GLN A 661 -33.84 -46.00 -5.19
CA GLN A 661 -33.79 -46.12 -6.66
C GLN A 661 -33.04 -47.37 -7.13
N GLN A 662 -32.00 -47.80 -6.41
CA GLN A 662 -31.32 -49.06 -6.69
C GLN A 662 -32.27 -50.23 -6.44
N ARG A 663 -32.92 -50.28 -5.27
CA ARG A 663 -33.95 -51.28 -4.94
C ARG A 663 -35.10 -51.33 -5.94
N LEU A 664 -35.55 -50.20 -6.49
CA LEU A 664 -36.56 -50.19 -7.55
C LEU A 664 -36.06 -50.81 -8.86
N LYS A 665 -34.79 -50.60 -9.23
CA LYS A 665 -34.18 -51.29 -10.40
C LYS A 665 -34.06 -52.78 -10.16
N ASP A 666 -33.61 -53.18 -8.97
CA ASP A 666 -33.43 -54.58 -8.59
C ASP A 666 -34.78 -55.31 -8.49
N ALA A 667 -35.87 -54.62 -8.11
CA ALA A 667 -37.23 -55.16 -8.13
C ALA A 667 -37.80 -55.31 -9.56
N VAL A 668 -37.36 -54.48 -10.51
CA VAL A 668 -37.83 -54.49 -11.91
C VAL A 668 -37.10 -55.53 -12.78
N SER A 669 -36.00 -56.10 -12.31
CA SER A 669 -35.24 -57.13 -13.03
C SER A 669 -35.66 -58.59 -12.75
N SER A 670 -36.69 -58.81 -11.93
CA SER A 670 -37.20 -60.15 -11.59
C SER A 670 -38.29 -60.64 -12.58
N PRO A 671 -38.09 -61.76 -13.30
CA PRO A 671 -39.07 -62.29 -14.25
C PRO A 671 -40.12 -63.18 -13.57
N VAL A 672 -41.40 -62.96 -13.90
CA VAL A 672 -42.56 -63.74 -13.43
C VAL A 672 -43.46 -64.06 -14.65
N PRO A 673 -44.03 -65.28 -14.78
CA PRO A 673 -44.41 -65.83 -16.10
C PRO A 673 -45.80 -65.46 -16.63
N THR A 674 -46.04 -65.82 -17.88
CA THR A 674 -47.24 -65.56 -18.68
C THR A 674 -48.40 -66.53 -18.43
N THR A 675 -49.63 -65.98 -18.43
CA THR A 675 -50.89 -66.70 -18.72
C THR A 675 -51.80 -65.79 -19.56
N ALA A 676 -52.67 -66.37 -20.40
CA ALA A 676 -53.31 -65.69 -21.53
C ALA A 676 -54.83 -65.48 -21.40
N ALA A 677 -55.37 -64.49 -22.12
CA ALA A 677 -56.76 -64.47 -22.61
C ALA A 677 -56.98 -63.49 -23.79
N THR A 678 -57.89 -63.87 -24.69
CA THR A 678 -58.47 -63.10 -25.83
C THR A 678 -59.37 -61.93 -25.39
N GLY A 679 -59.75 -60.93 -26.22
CA GLY A 679 -59.48 -60.65 -27.64
C GLY A 679 -60.51 -59.64 -28.25
N GLN A 680 -60.45 -59.37 -29.57
CA GLN A 680 -61.33 -58.46 -30.37
C GLN A 680 -61.21 -56.94 -30.08
N HIS A 681 -61.49 -55.98 -31.00
CA HIS A 681 -62.03 -56.00 -32.37
C HIS A 681 -61.47 -54.86 -33.28
N ARG A 682 -61.54 -55.05 -34.62
CA ARG A 682 -61.56 -54.10 -35.80
C ARG A 682 -61.59 -52.55 -35.59
N ALA A 683 -61.09 -51.67 -36.48
CA ALA A 683 -60.36 -51.81 -37.77
C ALA A 683 -59.73 -50.48 -38.33
N PHE A 684 -58.94 -50.64 -39.41
CA PHE A 684 -58.39 -49.73 -40.47
C PHE A 684 -59.34 -48.63 -41.07
N PRO A 685 -58.91 -47.73 -42.02
CA PRO A 685 -57.69 -47.72 -42.87
C PRO A 685 -56.94 -46.37 -43.19
N ALA A 686 -55.78 -46.53 -43.85
CA ALA A 686 -55.16 -45.64 -44.88
C ALA A 686 -54.51 -44.28 -44.47
N LYS A 687 -53.47 -43.76 -45.16
CA LYS A 687 -52.88 -44.13 -46.47
C LYS A 687 -51.35 -43.86 -46.57
N HIS A 688 -50.64 -44.76 -47.28
CA HIS A 688 -49.40 -44.69 -48.09
C HIS A 688 -48.65 -43.34 -48.30
N SER A 689 -47.33 -43.26 -48.62
CA SER A 689 -46.23 -44.25 -48.89
C SER A 689 -44.89 -43.48 -49.03
N GLY A 690 -43.67 -44.06 -48.97
CA GLY A 690 -43.21 -45.45 -48.69
C GLY A 690 -41.75 -45.70 -49.17
N TYR A 691 -41.17 -46.87 -48.84
CA TYR A 691 -39.96 -47.55 -49.41
C TYR A 691 -38.59 -46.79 -49.40
N THR A 692 -37.38 -47.39 -49.25
CA THR A 692 -36.80 -48.77 -49.33
C THR A 692 -35.50 -48.76 -48.46
N ILE A 693 -34.87 -49.78 -47.83
CA ILE A 693 -34.62 -51.24 -48.07
C ILE A 693 -33.66 -51.45 -49.26
N PRO A 694 -32.59 -52.30 -49.25
CA PRO A 694 -32.14 -53.38 -48.32
C PRO A 694 -30.87 -53.00 -47.49
N SER A 695 -30.03 -53.86 -46.89
CA SER A 695 -30.02 -55.20 -46.23
C SER A 695 -28.57 -55.77 -46.28
N ASP A 696 -28.34 -56.92 -45.62
CA ASP A 696 -27.10 -57.74 -45.57
C ASP A 696 -26.01 -57.18 -44.62
N MET A 697 -25.45 -57.92 -43.63
CA MET A 697 -24.90 -59.29 -43.54
C MET A 697 -23.61 -59.45 -44.38
N ASP A 698 -22.50 -60.03 -43.91
CA ASP A 698 -22.27 -60.86 -42.70
C ASP A 698 -20.76 -60.87 -42.27
N VAL A 699 -20.39 -61.74 -41.32
CA VAL A 699 -19.10 -62.51 -41.29
C VAL A 699 -17.78 -61.86 -40.75
N ILE A 700 -17.41 -62.31 -39.52
CA ILE A 700 -16.08 -62.84 -39.09
C ILE A 700 -14.85 -61.92 -38.76
N LYS A 701 -14.06 -62.41 -37.78
CA LYS A 701 -12.72 -62.00 -37.25
C LYS A 701 -12.71 -60.73 -36.38
N ALA A 702 -12.35 -60.78 -35.09
CA ALA A 702 -11.25 -61.41 -34.33
C ALA A 702 -9.95 -60.58 -34.30
N ALA A 703 -9.42 -60.35 -33.09
CA ALA A 703 -8.21 -59.58 -32.84
C ALA A 703 -6.93 -60.44 -32.94
N PRO A 704 -5.78 -59.86 -33.37
CA PRO A 704 -4.48 -60.49 -33.25
C PRO A 704 -3.68 -60.01 -32.02
N LYS A 705 -2.89 -60.94 -31.45
CA LYS A 705 -1.72 -60.64 -30.61
C LYS A 705 -0.48 -60.42 -31.49
N LEU A 706 0.59 -59.88 -30.90
CA LEU A 706 1.98 -60.39 -30.78
C LEU A 706 2.80 -59.20 -30.22
N ASP A 707 3.64 -59.28 -29.19
CA ASP A 707 4.76 -60.19 -28.82
C ASP A 707 6.12 -59.79 -29.44
N GLN A 708 7.21 -60.28 -28.82
CA GLN A 708 8.60 -59.76 -28.90
C GLN A 708 9.36 -60.10 -30.21
N PRO A 709 10.59 -59.56 -30.39
CA PRO A 709 11.79 -60.40 -30.10
C PRO A 709 12.96 -59.64 -29.40
N SER A 710 14.11 -60.32 -29.25
CA SER A 710 15.27 -59.95 -28.41
C SER A 710 16.64 -59.89 -29.13
N GLU A 711 17.67 -59.42 -28.40
CA GLU A 711 19.12 -59.77 -28.43
C GLU A 711 19.89 -60.01 -29.75
N GLU A 712 21.03 -59.32 -29.96
CA GLU A 712 22.41 -59.86 -29.78
C GLU A 712 23.53 -58.79 -30.04
N CYS A 713 24.81 -59.19 -30.03
CA CYS A 713 26.04 -58.35 -29.89
C CYS A 713 27.12 -58.70 -30.97
N PRO A 714 28.43 -58.33 -30.86
CA PRO A 714 29.16 -57.12 -30.43
C PRO A 714 30.04 -56.56 -31.62
N PRO A 715 31.20 -55.86 -31.46
CA PRO A 715 32.48 -56.41 -30.95
C PRO A 715 33.26 -55.47 -29.97
N VAL A 716 34.41 -55.92 -29.45
CA VAL A 716 35.21 -55.26 -28.38
C VAL A 716 36.73 -55.34 -28.66
N ILE A 717 37.49 -54.23 -28.55
CA ILE A 717 38.96 -54.22 -28.27
C ILE A 717 39.39 -53.01 -27.40
N SER A 718 39.81 -53.31 -26.16
CA SER A 718 40.98 -52.84 -25.37
C SER A 718 41.44 -51.35 -25.20
N SER A 719 41.83 -51.08 -23.94
CA SER A 719 43.02 -50.33 -23.42
C SER A 719 43.05 -48.79 -23.17
N GLN A 720 43.01 -48.46 -21.86
CA GLN A 720 43.79 -47.41 -21.13
C GLN A 720 43.53 -45.89 -21.43
N PRO A 721 43.99 -44.97 -20.55
CA PRO A 721 43.85 -44.97 -19.08
C PRO A 721 43.28 -43.64 -18.54
N ILE A 722 42.65 -43.66 -17.35
CA ILE A 722 42.16 -42.44 -16.69
C ILE A 722 43.27 -41.83 -15.81
N HIS A 723 43.70 -40.61 -16.14
CA HIS A 723 44.67 -39.85 -15.34
C HIS A 723 43.95 -38.86 -14.41
N VAL A 724 43.91 -39.14 -13.10
CA VAL A 724 43.45 -38.18 -12.08
C VAL A 724 44.67 -37.60 -11.37
N SER A 725 44.88 -36.30 -11.52
CA SER A 725 46.01 -35.58 -10.89
C SER A 725 45.56 -34.88 -9.60
N PRO A 726 46.07 -35.26 -8.41
CA PRO A 726 45.78 -34.55 -7.17
C PRO A 726 46.62 -33.26 -7.05
N PRO A 727 46.11 -32.17 -6.43
CA PRO A 727 46.90 -30.99 -6.14
C PRO A 727 47.95 -31.30 -5.06
N ALA A 728 49.22 -31.06 -5.38
CA ALA A 728 50.33 -31.41 -4.49
C ALA A 728 50.44 -30.46 -3.29
N ILE A 729 50.41 -31.01 -2.07
CA ILE A 729 50.79 -30.29 -0.85
C ILE A 729 52.31 -30.09 -0.89
N ARG A 730 52.76 -28.88 -1.23
CA ARG A 730 54.20 -28.53 -1.23
C ARG A 730 54.58 -27.81 0.06
N SER A 731 55.07 -28.58 1.03
CA SER A 731 55.70 -28.03 2.24
C SER A 731 56.90 -27.17 1.85
N MET A 732 56.93 -25.91 2.26
CA MET A 732 58.13 -25.06 2.22
C MET A 732 58.64 -24.78 3.64
N SER A 733 59.97 -24.78 3.77
CA SER A 733 60.68 -24.87 5.04
C SER A 733 60.77 -23.55 5.80
N ILE A 734 60.75 -23.63 7.13
CA ILE A 734 61.05 -22.51 8.02
C ILE A 734 62.55 -22.21 7.97
N SER A 735 62.93 -20.98 7.65
CA SER A 735 64.30 -20.48 7.77
C SER A 735 64.33 -19.07 8.38
N ARG A 736 64.96 -18.93 9.56
CA ARG A 736 65.36 -17.63 10.12
C ARG A 736 66.70 -17.21 9.52
N PRO A 737 66.87 -15.93 9.15
CA PRO A 737 67.72 -15.01 9.92
C PRO A 737 66.95 -13.70 10.23
N SER A 738 67.13 -12.91 11.29
CA SER A 738 68.21 -12.58 12.25
C SER A 738 68.98 -11.27 11.97
N ARG A 739 68.64 -10.24 12.77
CA ARG A 739 69.40 -9.00 13.10
C ARG A 739 69.52 -7.86 12.07
N ALA A 740 69.57 -6.64 12.61
CA ALA A 740 69.86 -5.37 11.94
C ALA A 740 71.36 -5.05 11.91
N PRO A 741 71.80 -4.06 11.12
CA PRO A 741 72.17 -2.73 11.69
C PRO A 741 71.72 -1.55 10.77
N SER A 742 71.21 -0.40 11.25
CA SER A 742 71.85 0.81 11.85
C SER A 742 72.33 1.91 10.87
N GLN A 743 72.02 3.18 11.18
CA GLN A 743 72.65 4.43 10.67
C GLN A 743 72.46 4.77 9.17
N SER A 744 72.51 6.03 8.71
CA SER A 744 72.39 7.36 9.37
C SER A 744 72.10 8.47 8.31
N ASP A 745 71.88 9.71 8.76
CA ASP A 745 72.13 10.98 8.02
C ASP A 745 71.19 11.35 6.83
N SER A 746 70.96 12.62 6.46
CA SER A 746 71.22 13.92 7.15
C SER A 746 70.41 15.11 6.57
N ILE A 747 70.10 16.09 7.44
CA ILE A 747 70.16 17.58 7.28
C ILE A 747 69.43 18.28 6.10
N GLY A 748 68.71 19.38 6.40
CA GLY A 748 68.22 20.40 5.45
C GLY A 748 66.82 20.96 5.79
N SER A 749 66.58 21.90 6.71
CA SER A 749 67.23 23.18 7.08
C SER A 749 66.83 24.41 6.24
N ILE A 750 65.85 25.18 6.75
CA ILE A 750 65.72 26.67 6.62
C ILE A 750 65.35 27.15 5.18
N ASP A 751 64.44 28.12 4.95
CA ASP A 751 64.34 29.44 5.58
C ASP A 751 62.92 30.06 5.67
N LYS A 752 62.83 31.28 6.22
CA LYS A 752 61.65 32.12 6.41
C LYS A 752 61.63 33.27 5.41
N SER A 753 60.46 33.67 4.91
CA SER A 753 60.21 35.11 4.62
C SER A 753 58.73 35.49 4.58
N ASN A 754 58.43 36.51 5.37
CA ASN A 754 57.29 37.43 5.38
C ASN A 754 56.45 37.54 4.09
N LEU A 755 55.12 37.65 4.26
CA LEU A 755 54.46 38.95 4.03
C LEU A 755 53.22 39.10 4.92
N SER A 756 52.81 40.34 5.19
CA SER A 756 51.70 40.68 6.11
C SER A 756 50.77 41.71 5.48
N MET A 757 49.44 41.56 5.66
CA MET A 757 48.56 42.68 6.05
C MET A 757 47.11 42.26 6.40
N ASP A 758 46.66 42.79 7.54
CA ASP A 758 45.37 43.44 7.80
C ASP A 758 43.99 42.74 7.60
N ALA A 759 43.48 42.29 8.75
CA ALA A 759 42.33 42.89 9.45
C ALA A 759 40.87 42.37 9.26
N ASN A 760 40.19 42.33 10.43
CA ASN A 760 38.74 42.21 10.67
C ASN A 760 38.08 40.83 10.35
N ASN A 761 37.06 40.35 11.08
CA ASN A 761 36.33 40.93 12.22
C ASN A 761 36.04 39.86 13.31
N SER A 762 35.67 40.29 14.52
CA SER A 762 35.57 39.43 15.71
C SER A 762 34.16 38.92 16.05
N THR A 763 34.08 37.75 16.70
CA THR A 763 33.13 37.51 17.80
C THR A 763 33.62 36.38 18.70
N GLN A 764 33.76 36.60 20.01
CA GLN A 764 34.22 35.57 20.95
C GLN A 764 33.05 34.77 21.56
N VAL A 765 33.20 33.44 21.66
CA VAL A 765 32.40 32.60 22.57
C VAL A 765 33.21 32.36 23.84
N LYS A 766 32.76 32.94 24.96
CA LYS A 766 33.50 32.97 26.22
C LYS A 766 33.14 31.76 27.10
N PHE A 767 34.06 30.80 27.21
CA PHE A 767 33.99 29.75 28.24
C PHE A 767 34.05 30.34 29.64
N MET A 768 33.29 29.77 30.58
CA MET A 768 33.46 29.99 32.02
C MET A 768 33.23 28.68 32.78
N GLY A 769 34.31 28.11 33.32
CA GLY A 769 34.24 27.08 34.36
C GLY A 769 33.81 27.68 35.70
N ARG A 770 33.38 26.83 36.65
CA ARG A 770 32.88 27.27 37.96
C ARG A 770 33.74 26.69 39.09
N VAL A 771 34.33 27.56 39.89
CA VAL A 771 35.24 27.24 41.01
C VAL A 771 34.44 27.11 42.33
N VAL A 772 35.01 26.44 43.33
CA VAL A 772 34.39 26.13 44.63
C VAL A 772 35.10 26.86 45.79
N SER A 773 34.32 27.57 46.62
CA SER A 773 34.59 28.01 48.01
C SER A 773 33.22 28.42 48.63
N LYS A 774 32.82 28.26 49.90
CA LYS A 774 33.45 28.55 51.23
C LYS A 774 33.73 30.06 51.41
N ASP A 775 33.30 30.74 52.50
CA ASP A 775 33.07 30.31 53.90
C ASP A 775 31.82 30.93 54.62
N SER A 776 31.81 30.89 55.97
CA SER A 776 30.84 31.22 57.04
C SER A 776 30.42 32.73 57.18
N VAL A 777 29.52 33.23 58.06
CA VAL A 777 29.18 32.97 59.51
C VAL A 777 27.70 33.32 59.84
N GLY A 778 27.15 32.90 61.01
CA GLY A 778 25.80 33.25 61.56
C GLY A 778 25.72 34.59 62.33
N PRO A 779 24.70 34.88 63.20
CA PRO A 779 24.06 33.93 64.16
C PRO A 779 22.51 33.99 64.34
N LEU A 780 22.03 33.27 65.37
CA LEU A 780 20.65 33.10 65.92
C LEU A 780 20.10 34.34 66.66
N PRO A 781 18.80 34.41 67.13
CA PRO A 781 17.83 33.36 67.49
C PRO A 781 16.46 33.46 66.72
N SER A 782 15.30 32.85 67.03
CA SER A 782 14.69 32.21 68.24
C SER A 782 13.63 31.12 67.88
N GLN A 783 12.95 30.55 68.88
CA GLN A 783 11.60 29.91 68.77
C GLN A 783 10.65 30.47 69.85
N PRO A 784 9.33 30.16 69.82
CA PRO A 784 8.84 28.97 70.51
C PRO A 784 7.89 28.07 69.69
N ARG A 785 7.58 26.89 70.25
CA ARG A 785 6.83 25.78 69.61
C ARG A 785 5.30 25.93 69.68
N SER A 786 4.62 25.43 68.65
CA SER A 786 3.31 24.76 68.81
C SER A 786 3.24 23.47 67.96
N ARG A 787 2.05 22.86 67.82
CA ARG A 787 1.91 21.39 67.91
C ARG A 787 0.69 20.84 67.15
N ARG A 788 0.81 19.58 66.66
CA ARG A 788 -0.11 18.84 65.75
C ARG A 788 0.00 19.30 64.27
N GLY A 789 -0.24 18.43 63.29
CA GLY A 789 -0.48 16.98 63.31
C GLY A 789 -0.50 16.41 61.88
N SER A 790 0.01 15.20 61.67
CA SER A 790 0.23 14.63 60.33
C SER A 790 -0.98 13.89 59.77
N MET A 791 -1.30 14.13 58.50
CA MET A 791 -2.21 13.31 57.69
C MET A 791 -1.73 13.26 56.23
N PHE A 792 -2.15 12.22 55.50
CA PHE A 792 -1.81 11.93 54.10
C PHE A 792 -0.33 11.72 53.77
N LYS A 793 0.07 10.44 53.69
CA LYS A 793 1.31 9.98 53.05
C LYS A 793 1.07 8.71 52.23
N ASP A 794 0.00 8.71 51.43
CA ASP A 794 -0.36 7.61 50.51
C ASP A 794 -0.45 8.12 49.08
N LEU A 795 0.43 7.58 48.22
CA LEU A 795 0.22 7.22 46.82
C LEU A 795 1.57 6.86 46.18
N ILE A 796 1.56 5.88 45.26
CA ILE A 796 2.73 5.32 44.55
C ILE A 796 3.63 4.45 45.45
N GLY A 797 3.10 3.30 45.86
CA GLY A 797 3.83 2.05 46.04
C GLY A 797 3.15 0.98 45.16
N GLY A 798 3.90 0.05 44.57
CA GLY A 798 3.35 -1.01 43.71
C GLY A 798 3.68 -2.38 44.26
N ASP A 799 2.69 -3.25 44.40
CA ASP A 799 2.84 -4.52 45.11
C ASP A 799 3.48 -5.63 44.25
N THR A 800 4.47 -6.29 44.87
CA THR A 800 4.83 -7.69 44.57
C THR A 800 5.06 -8.38 45.92
N GLY A 801 4.18 -9.31 46.31
CA GLY A 801 4.11 -9.79 47.70
C GLY A 801 3.48 -11.17 47.84
N SER A 802 4.33 -12.19 47.96
CA SER A 802 3.96 -13.58 48.23
C SER A 802 3.58 -13.81 49.70
N ALA A 803 2.50 -14.56 49.95
CA ALA A 803 2.22 -15.31 51.18
C ALA A 803 1.24 -16.46 50.81
N THR A 804 1.29 -17.74 51.25
CA THR A 804 1.52 -18.38 52.56
C THR A 804 0.50 -17.97 53.65
N GLY A 805 -0.39 -18.83 54.16
CA GLY A 805 -0.72 -20.21 53.79
C GLY A 805 -1.58 -20.91 54.87
N GLY A 806 -2.43 -21.86 54.47
CA GLY A 806 -3.26 -22.70 55.36
C GLY A 806 -4.62 -22.11 55.76
N GLY A 807 -5.69 -22.91 55.95
CA GLY A 807 -5.82 -24.34 55.61
C GLY A 807 -7.04 -25.05 56.23
N SER A 808 -7.84 -25.72 55.39
CA SER A 808 -8.78 -26.79 55.73
C SER A 808 -9.18 -27.59 54.47
N SER A 809 -9.81 -28.75 54.61
CA SER A 809 -9.89 -29.84 53.60
C SER A 809 -11.25 -30.59 53.71
N PRO A 810 -11.60 -31.68 52.97
CA PRO A 810 -10.84 -32.47 51.96
C PRO A 810 -11.64 -32.96 50.70
N ASN A 811 -11.02 -33.88 49.92
CA ASN A 811 -11.57 -34.76 48.86
C ASN A 811 -11.89 -34.09 47.49
N VAL A 812 -11.81 -34.76 46.32
CA VAL A 812 -11.72 -36.20 45.94
C VAL A 812 -10.53 -36.45 44.97
N ALA A 813 -10.14 -37.72 44.75
CA ALA A 813 -8.93 -38.15 44.03
C ALA A 813 -9.01 -38.29 42.49
N TYR A 814 -7.83 -38.38 41.85
CA TYR A 814 -7.60 -38.81 40.45
C TYR A 814 -7.28 -40.32 40.34
N PRO A 815 -7.51 -40.93 39.17
CA PRO A 815 -6.67 -42.02 38.65
C PRO A 815 -6.02 -41.69 37.28
N PRO A 816 -4.94 -42.40 36.86
CA PRO A 816 -4.09 -42.04 35.71
C PRO A 816 -4.38 -42.82 34.41
N THR A 817 -3.68 -42.45 33.33
CA THR A 817 -3.73 -43.09 32.00
C THR A 817 -2.55 -44.06 31.73
N SER A 818 -2.81 -45.29 31.29
CA SER A 818 -1.81 -46.12 30.59
C SER A 818 -2.38 -47.31 29.78
N ILE A 819 -1.90 -47.43 28.54
CA ILE A 819 -1.56 -48.66 27.77
C ILE A 819 -2.68 -49.67 27.37
N ALA A 820 -3.02 -49.60 26.07
CA ALA A 820 -3.32 -50.64 25.06
C ALA A 820 -3.71 -52.10 25.41
N SER A 821 -4.74 -52.60 24.71
CA SER A 821 -4.68 -53.87 23.91
C SER A 821 -5.83 -53.99 22.88
N ILE A 822 -5.71 -54.95 21.96
CA ILE A 822 -6.49 -55.28 20.73
C ILE A 822 -6.58 -56.84 20.69
N PRO A 823 -7.52 -57.59 20.03
CA PRO A 823 -8.66 -57.28 19.11
C PRO A 823 -10.01 -57.98 19.49
N HIS A 824 -10.91 -58.15 18.49
CA HIS A 824 -11.92 -59.21 18.31
C HIS A 824 -13.32 -59.06 18.98
N ARG A 825 -14.41 -59.66 18.47
CA ARG A 825 -14.86 -60.07 17.10
C ARG A 825 -16.33 -60.55 17.22
N ASN A 826 -17.03 -60.70 16.09
CA ASN A 826 -18.34 -61.37 15.92
C ASN A 826 -19.52 -60.63 16.61
N GLU A 827 -20.78 -60.92 16.32
CA GLU A 827 -21.56 -61.09 15.09
C GLU A 827 -23.01 -61.40 15.53
N VAL A 828 -23.98 -60.75 14.90
CA VAL A 828 -25.31 -61.28 14.51
C VAL A 828 -25.94 -62.42 15.35
N SER A 829 -27.13 -62.18 15.93
CA SER A 829 -28.36 -62.94 15.56
C SER A 829 -29.67 -62.52 16.28
N ASN A 830 -30.79 -62.79 15.58
CA ASN A 830 -32.13 -63.15 16.05
C ASN A 830 -32.97 -62.25 16.99
N TRP A 831 -33.85 -61.46 16.35
CA TRP A 831 -35.33 -61.60 16.43
C TRP A 831 -35.93 -62.50 17.54
N VAL A 832 -36.90 -61.96 18.30
CA VAL A 832 -38.34 -62.34 18.31
C VAL A 832 -39.11 -61.37 19.23
N MET A 833 -40.45 -61.33 19.13
CA MET A 833 -41.31 -60.36 19.83
C MET A 833 -41.28 -60.46 21.36
N GLY A 834 -41.29 -59.31 22.02
CA GLY A 834 -41.60 -59.15 23.45
C GLY A 834 -42.09 -57.73 23.72
N ALA A 835 -43.41 -57.51 23.74
CA ALA A 835 -43.97 -56.20 24.04
C ALA A 835 -43.93 -55.93 25.55
N ASN A 836 -43.35 -54.81 25.98
CA ASN A 836 -43.54 -54.31 27.35
C ASN A 836 -43.52 -52.77 27.38
N ILE A 837 -44.15 -52.19 28.39
CA ILE A 837 -44.54 -50.78 28.44
C ILE A 837 -43.42 -49.93 29.05
N GLY A 838 -43.03 -48.86 28.36
CA GLY A 838 -42.05 -47.88 28.85
C GLY A 838 -42.34 -46.49 28.30
N ASN A 839 -42.64 -45.53 29.19
CA ASN A 839 -43.04 -44.17 28.79
C ASN A 839 -41.84 -43.38 28.24
N GLY A 840 -41.83 -43.14 26.93
CA GLY A 840 -40.93 -42.20 26.25
C GLY A 840 -41.74 -41.13 25.52
N SER A 841 -41.49 -39.85 25.83
CA SER A 841 -42.35 -38.75 25.38
C SER A 841 -42.36 -38.58 23.85
N GLN A 842 -43.48 -38.94 23.21
CA GLN A 842 -43.78 -38.53 21.84
C GLN A 842 -44.26 -37.08 21.83
N THR A 843 -43.34 -36.11 21.89
CA THR A 843 -43.67 -34.74 21.49
C THR A 843 -43.94 -34.74 19.99
N SER A 844 -45.22 -34.69 19.63
CA SER A 844 -45.72 -34.77 18.27
C SER A 844 -45.38 -33.50 17.47
N GLY A 845 -44.12 -33.39 17.06
CA GLY A 845 -43.66 -32.39 16.08
C GLY A 845 -44.47 -32.57 14.80
N THR A 846 -45.47 -31.70 14.64
CA THR A 846 -46.59 -31.87 13.70
C THR A 846 -46.10 -32.07 12.27
N SER A 847 -46.87 -32.81 11.46
CA SER A 847 -46.51 -33.07 10.06
C SER A 847 -46.20 -31.79 9.28
N ALA A 848 -46.88 -30.68 9.63
CA ALA A 848 -46.63 -29.34 9.13
C ALA A 848 -45.17 -28.85 9.35
N SER A 849 -44.57 -29.01 10.54
CA SER A 849 -43.20 -28.51 10.79
C SER A 849 -42.13 -29.30 10.00
N ARG A 850 -42.31 -30.62 9.89
CA ARG A 850 -41.47 -31.48 9.03
C ARG A 850 -41.60 -31.10 7.54
N LEU A 851 -42.78 -30.64 7.11
CA LEU A 851 -43.05 -30.24 5.73
C LEU A 851 -42.53 -28.81 5.44
N LEU A 852 -42.64 -27.89 6.40
CA LEU A 852 -42.02 -26.56 6.36
C LEU A 852 -40.49 -26.65 6.23
N ARG A 853 -39.82 -27.41 7.10
CA ARG A 853 -38.36 -27.60 7.04
C ARG A 853 -37.89 -28.21 5.72
N LYS A 854 -38.63 -29.19 5.17
CA LYS A 854 -38.37 -29.70 3.80
C LYS A 854 -38.53 -28.62 2.73
N LYS A 855 -39.53 -27.74 2.84
CA LYS A 855 -39.80 -26.62 1.91
C LYS A 855 -38.73 -25.52 2.01
N GLN A 856 -38.22 -25.22 3.21
CA GLN A 856 -37.11 -24.28 3.43
C GLN A 856 -35.78 -24.83 2.94
N ALA A 857 -35.46 -26.10 3.22
CA ALA A 857 -34.27 -26.77 2.68
C ALA A 857 -34.26 -26.76 1.14
N ALA A 858 -35.40 -26.99 0.50
CA ALA A 858 -35.53 -26.88 -0.96
C ALA A 858 -35.27 -25.45 -1.48
N ARG A 859 -35.76 -24.42 -0.77
CA ARG A 859 -35.49 -23.00 -1.10
C ARG A 859 -33.99 -22.65 -0.95
N ARG A 860 -33.34 -23.04 0.15
CA ARG A 860 -31.90 -22.85 0.38
C ARG A 860 -31.05 -23.47 -0.74
N ARG A 861 -31.29 -24.75 -1.07
CA ARG A 861 -30.60 -25.44 -2.20
C ARG A 861 -30.83 -24.74 -3.55
N MET A 862 -31.99 -24.10 -3.77
CA MET A 862 -32.25 -23.36 -5.00
C MET A 862 -31.46 -22.04 -5.07
N ALA A 863 -31.38 -21.30 -3.96
CA ALA A 863 -30.57 -20.08 -3.87
C ALA A 863 -29.07 -20.36 -4.01
N GLU A 864 -28.57 -21.39 -3.34
CA GLU A 864 -27.19 -21.84 -3.41
C GLU A 864 -26.77 -22.24 -4.84
N ARG A 865 -27.64 -22.95 -5.58
CA ARG A 865 -27.43 -23.29 -7.00
C ARG A 865 -27.45 -22.08 -7.95
N VAL A 866 -27.99 -20.94 -7.53
CA VAL A 866 -27.94 -19.66 -8.28
C VAL A 866 -26.70 -18.84 -7.92
N ALA A 867 -26.25 -18.90 -6.66
CA ALA A 867 -25.08 -18.16 -6.16
C ALA A 867 -23.73 -18.85 -6.44
N SER A 868 -23.70 -20.18 -6.58
CA SER A 868 -22.47 -20.97 -6.74
C SER A 868 -21.51 -20.55 -7.88
N PRO A 869 -21.94 -19.95 -9.02
CA PRO A 869 -21.00 -19.44 -10.02
C PRO A 869 -20.08 -18.33 -9.50
N LEU A 870 -20.54 -17.52 -8.53
CA LEU A 870 -19.73 -16.44 -7.95
C LEU A 870 -18.67 -16.96 -6.96
N GLY A 871 -18.91 -18.11 -6.32
CA GLY A 871 -17.95 -18.76 -5.42
C GLY A 871 -16.66 -19.22 -6.12
N ARG A 872 -16.67 -19.31 -7.46
CA ARG A 872 -15.49 -19.70 -8.28
C ARG A 872 -14.47 -18.56 -8.47
N LEU A 873 -14.58 -17.46 -7.72
CA LEU A 873 -13.70 -16.28 -7.81
C LEU A 873 -12.21 -16.60 -7.66
N TRP A 874 -11.85 -17.67 -6.94
CA TRP A 874 -10.46 -18.13 -6.78
C TRP A 874 -9.79 -18.50 -8.12
N LEU A 875 -10.55 -18.99 -9.11
CA LEU A 875 -10.03 -19.25 -10.46
C LEU A 875 -9.60 -17.95 -11.14
N VAL A 876 -10.33 -16.84 -10.91
CA VAL A 876 -10.00 -15.52 -11.46
C VAL A 876 -8.68 -15.00 -10.88
N ALA A 877 -8.46 -15.21 -9.57
CA ALA A 877 -7.17 -14.92 -8.95
C ALA A 877 -6.03 -15.76 -9.58
N GLY A 878 -6.25 -17.05 -9.80
CA GLY A 878 -5.29 -17.93 -10.49
C GLY A 878 -4.88 -17.42 -11.88
N PHE A 879 -5.85 -17.12 -12.74
CA PHE A 879 -5.56 -16.56 -14.07
C PHE A 879 -4.89 -15.18 -14.01
N THR A 880 -5.17 -14.36 -12.99
CA THR A 880 -4.51 -13.07 -12.78
C THR A 880 -3.03 -13.24 -12.42
N VAL A 881 -2.70 -14.22 -11.57
CA VAL A 881 -1.31 -14.56 -11.21
C VAL A 881 -0.55 -15.15 -12.40
N ILE A 882 -1.16 -16.04 -13.19
CA ILE A 882 -0.55 -16.60 -14.41
C ILE A 882 -0.26 -15.49 -15.44
N PHE A 883 -1.20 -14.55 -15.63
CA PHE A 883 -1.00 -13.40 -16.51
C PHE A 883 0.18 -12.53 -16.05
N LEU A 884 0.23 -12.16 -14.76
CA LEU A 884 1.36 -11.41 -14.18
C LEU A 884 2.69 -12.13 -14.37
N GLY A 885 2.75 -13.44 -14.10
CA GLY A 885 3.92 -14.27 -14.34
C GLY A 885 4.36 -14.26 -15.81
N SER A 886 3.41 -14.35 -16.76
CA SER A 886 3.72 -14.29 -18.20
C SER A 886 4.31 -12.95 -18.66
N VAL A 887 3.86 -11.83 -18.06
CA VAL A 887 4.37 -10.48 -18.35
C VAL A 887 5.78 -10.31 -17.79
N VAL A 888 6.04 -10.76 -16.56
CA VAL A 888 7.39 -10.74 -15.96
C VAL A 888 8.36 -11.63 -16.75
N TYR A 889 7.95 -12.85 -17.10
CA TYR A 889 8.75 -13.77 -17.90
C TYR A 889 9.08 -13.17 -19.28
N GLY A 890 8.09 -12.60 -19.97
CA GLY A 890 8.27 -11.90 -21.24
C GLY A 890 9.27 -10.74 -21.14
N TYR A 891 9.23 -9.96 -20.06
CA TYR A 891 10.22 -8.91 -19.80
C TYR A 891 11.63 -9.49 -19.61
N THR A 892 11.79 -10.55 -18.81
CA THR A 892 13.12 -11.19 -18.62
C THR A 892 13.68 -11.78 -19.92
N LEU A 893 12.81 -12.35 -20.78
CA LEU A 893 13.22 -12.94 -22.07
C LEU A 893 13.61 -11.85 -23.08
N VAL A 894 12.92 -10.70 -23.08
CA VAL A 894 13.33 -9.50 -23.85
C VAL A 894 14.70 -9.00 -23.38
N ASN A 895 14.96 -8.97 -22.07
CA ASN A 895 16.24 -8.53 -21.52
C ASN A 895 17.39 -9.49 -21.89
N HIS A 896 17.16 -10.80 -21.75
CA HIS A 896 18.12 -11.84 -22.15
C HIS A 896 18.49 -11.74 -23.63
N LEU A 897 17.50 -11.60 -24.53
CA LEU A 897 17.78 -11.38 -25.95
C LEU A 897 18.57 -10.09 -26.17
N PHE A 898 18.26 -8.99 -25.46
CA PHE A 898 19.04 -7.76 -25.63
C PHE A 898 20.51 -7.96 -25.24
N GLN A 899 20.78 -8.70 -24.16
CA GLN A 899 22.13 -9.06 -23.74
C GLN A 899 22.84 -9.94 -24.78
N ALA A 900 22.20 -11.00 -25.27
CA ALA A 900 22.76 -11.89 -26.30
C ALA A 900 22.98 -11.17 -27.66
N THR A 901 22.05 -10.32 -28.08
CA THR A 901 22.18 -9.45 -29.26
C THR A 901 23.39 -8.53 -29.14
N ARG A 902 23.68 -8.07 -27.91
CA ARG A 902 24.73 -7.10 -27.60
C ARG A 902 26.11 -7.74 -27.49
N SER A 903 26.26 -8.91 -26.86
CA SER A 903 27.53 -9.65 -26.89
C SER A 903 27.90 -10.03 -28.33
N PHE A 904 26.93 -10.53 -29.11
CA PHE A 904 27.15 -10.82 -30.53
C PHE A 904 27.65 -9.60 -31.33
N LEU A 905 26.99 -8.44 -31.16
CA LEU A 905 27.36 -7.21 -31.89
C LEU A 905 28.66 -6.54 -31.39
N VAL A 906 29.09 -6.83 -30.16
CA VAL A 906 30.31 -6.26 -29.56
C VAL A 906 31.50 -7.17 -29.78
N ASP A 907 31.36 -8.46 -29.46
CA ASP A 907 32.49 -9.38 -29.34
C ASP A 907 32.73 -10.09 -30.68
N GLU A 908 31.70 -10.72 -31.24
CA GLU A 908 31.79 -11.52 -32.46
C GLU A 908 31.90 -10.63 -33.72
N TYR A 909 31.02 -9.63 -33.86
CA TYR A 909 31.03 -8.74 -35.03
C TYR A 909 32.29 -7.87 -35.10
N ASN A 910 32.81 -7.36 -33.97
CA ASN A 910 34.09 -6.62 -34.02
C ASN A 910 35.28 -7.55 -34.25
N SER A 911 35.32 -8.76 -33.68
CA SER A 911 36.38 -9.74 -33.99
C SER A 911 36.43 -10.06 -35.49
N ALA A 912 35.26 -10.25 -36.12
CA ALA A 912 35.17 -10.45 -37.56
C ALA A 912 35.52 -9.21 -38.41
N ARG A 913 35.17 -8.01 -37.93
CA ARG A 913 35.55 -6.74 -38.57
C ARG A 913 37.06 -6.54 -38.52
N LEU A 914 37.70 -6.81 -37.39
CA LEU A 914 39.15 -6.73 -37.20
C LEU A 914 39.87 -7.77 -38.04
N ALA A 915 39.38 -9.03 -38.08
CA ALA A 915 39.89 -10.06 -38.99
C ALA A 915 39.96 -9.58 -40.45
N ARG A 916 38.91 -8.90 -40.94
CA ARG A 916 38.89 -8.35 -42.31
C ARG A 916 39.75 -7.11 -42.51
N LEU A 917 40.00 -6.33 -41.45
CA LEU A 917 40.94 -5.21 -41.51
C LEU A 917 42.38 -5.74 -41.58
N GLN A 918 42.76 -6.69 -40.72
CA GLN A 918 44.09 -7.30 -40.77
C GLN A 918 44.31 -8.05 -42.09
N ALA A 919 43.36 -8.84 -42.57
CA ALA A 919 43.50 -9.51 -43.87
C ALA A 919 43.62 -8.53 -45.07
N ARG A 920 43.06 -7.32 -44.97
CA ARG A 920 43.28 -6.26 -45.97
C ARG A 920 44.64 -5.60 -45.84
N ALA A 921 45.13 -5.38 -44.61
CA ALA A 921 46.50 -4.90 -44.37
C ALA A 921 47.51 -5.88 -44.99
N VAL A 922 47.43 -7.17 -44.66
CA VAL A 922 48.25 -8.25 -45.25
C VAL A 922 48.24 -8.20 -46.78
N ALA A 923 47.09 -7.96 -47.42
CA ALA A 923 46.99 -7.92 -48.88
C ALA A 923 47.56 -6.65 -49.53
N GLU A 924 47.39 -5.49 -48.90
CA GLU A 924 48.04 -4.25 -49.34
C GLU A 924 49.55 -4.28 -49.08
N ASP A 925 49.99 -4.85 -47.97
CA ASP A 925 51.41 -4.99 -47.64
C ASP A 925 52.10 -5.98 -48.59
N VAL A 926 51.46 -7.10 -48.95
CA VAL A 926 51.93 -7.97 -50.05
C VAL A 926 52.05 -7.18 -51.37
N ARG A 927 51.11 -6.28 -51.68
CA ARG A 927 51.17 -5.41 -52.87
C ARG A 927 52.32 -4.39 -52.79
N LEU A 928 52.58 -3.83 -51.60
CA LEU A 928 53.70 -2.92 -51.33
C LEU A 928 55.06 -3.64 -51.38
N MET A 929 55.14 -4.91 -50.96
CA MET A 929 56.34 -5.74 -51.13
C MET A 929 56.63 -5.99 -52.62
N VAL A 930 55.63 -6.36 -53.41
CA VAL A 930 55.79 -6.52 -54.87
C VAL A 930 56.26 -5.21 -55.50
N HIS A 931 55.62 -4.09 -55.17
CA HIS A 931 55.98 -2.77 -55.70
C HIS A 931 57.37 -2.30 -55.26
N GLY A 932 57.75 -2.54 -54.01
CA GLY A 932 59.09 -2.27 -53.49
C GLY A 932 60.17 -3.08 -54.20
N ASN A 933 59.85 -4.32 -54.58
CA ASN A 933 60.74 -5.16 -55.38
C ASN A 933 60.84 -4.68 -56.85
N GLU A 934 59.74 -4.27 -57.48
CA GLU A 934 59.75 -3.66 -58.83
C GLU A 934 60.61 -2.39 -58.92
N ILE A 935 60.60 -1.57 -57.86
CA ILE A 935 61.40 -0.33 -57.75
C ILE A 935 62.85 -0.62 -57.30
N GLY A 936 63.14 -1.83 -56.79
CA GLY A 936 64.42 -2.16 -56.18
C GLY A 936 64.64 -1.52 -54.79
N SER A 937 63.59 -1.01 -54.15
CA SER A 937 63.63 -0.37 -52.84
C SER A 937 63.52 -1.39 -51.72
N HIS A 938 64.68 -1.90 -51.27
CA HIS A 938 64.73 -2.89 -50.17
C HIS A 938 64.11 -2.37 -48.86
N GLN A 939 64.12 -1.06 -48.61
CA GLN A 939 63.52 -0.48 -47.41
C GLN A 939 61.99 -0.59 -47.43
N VAL A 940 61.33 -0.17 -48.52
CA VAL A 940 59.87 -0.30 -48.68
C VAL A 940 59.43 -1.75 -48.58
N TRP A 941 60.20 -2.67 -49.17
CA TRP A 941 59.96 -4.11 -49.04
C TRP A 941 60.02 -4.60 -47.58
N LYS A 942 61.01 -4.13 -46.79
CA LYS A 942 61.20 -4.53 -45.38
C LYS A 942 60.12 -3.96 -44.45
N GLU A 943 59.70 -2.72 -44.69
CA GLU A 943 58.64 -2.08 -43.90
C GLU A 943 57.29 -2.77 -44.15
N ALA A 944 56.96 -3.06 -45.41
CA ALA A 944 55.76 -3.82 -45.76
C ALA A 944 55.80 -5.28 -45.27
N TYR A 945 56.96 -5.96 -45.35
CA TYR A 945 57.16 -7.30 -44.79
C TYR A 945 56.82 -7.36 -43.29
N ALA A 946 57.30 -6.39 -42.51
CA ALA A 946 57.07 -6.35 -41.07
C ALA A 946 55.58 -6.12 -40.73
N SER A 947 54.93 -5.18 -41.42
CA SER A 947 53.49 -4.90 -41.29
C SER A 947 52.63 -6.13 -41.65
N ALA A 948 52.95 -6.79 -42.76
CA ALA A 948 52.28 -8.03 -43.17
C ALA A 948 52.44 -9.14 -42.11
N GLN A 949 53.63 -9.29 -41.52
CA GLN A 949 53.89 -10.32 -40.51
C GLN A 949 53.11 -10.05 -39.21
N GLU A 950 53.01 -8.78 -38.77
CA GLU A 950 52.19 -8.36 -37.63
C GLU A 950 50.71 -8.64 -37.88
N ALA A 951 50.18 -8.21 -39.03
CA ALA A 951 48.77 -8.40 -39.39
C ALA A 951 48.40 -9.88 -39.61
N VAL A 952 49.31 -10.73 -40.11
CA VAL A 952 49.11 -12.20 -40.14
C VAL A 952 49.07 -12.78 -38.73
N ASN A 953 49.98 -12.36 -37.84
CA ASN A 953 50.03 -12.86 -36.46
C ASN A 953 48.76 -12.50 -35.67
N ASP A 954 48.22 -11.29 -35.82
CA ASP A 954 46.93 -10.89 -35.22
C ASP A 954 45.76 -11.70 -35.79
N LEU A 955 45.71 -11.85 -37.12
CA LEU A 955 44.66 -12.59 -37.81
C LEU A 955 44.61 -14.06 -37.36
N VAL A 956 45.76 -14.74 -37.34
CA VAL A 956 45.89 -16.17 -37.03
C VAL A 956 45.93 -16.45 -35.53
N GLY A 957 46.55 -15.58 -34.74
CA GLY A 957 46.74 -15.77 -33.29
C GLY A 957 45.62 -15.25 -32.42
N VAL A 958 44.89 -14.20 -32.84
CA VAL A 958 43.84 -13.56 -32.04
C VAL A 958 42.46 -13.75 -32.67
N HIS A 959 42.28 -13.35 -33.93
CA HIS A 959 40.93 -13.24 -34.50
C HIS A 959 40.34 -14.57 -34.98
N ILE A 960 41.10 -15.38 -35.72
CA ILE A 960 40.63 -16.70 -36.18
C ILE A 960 40.30 -17.64 -35.00
N PRO A 961 41.11 -17.76 -33.92
CA PRO A 961 40.78 -18.60 -32.77
C PRO A 961 39.51 -18.16 -32.04
N ALA A 962 39.33 -16.85 -31.85
CA ALA A 962 38.10 -16.31 -31.26
C ALA A 962 36.86 -16.71 -32.08
N LEU A 963 36.90 -16.49 -33.40
CA LEU A 963 35.80 -16.87 -34.30
C LEU A 963 35.56 -18.40 -34.29
N ALA A 964 36.61 -19.22 -34.27
CA ALA A 964 36.49 -20.67 -34.19
C ALA A 964 35.79 -21.14 -32.89
N THR A 965 36.06 -20.49 -31.74
CA THR A 965 35.36 -20.81 -30.49
C THR A 965 33.88 -20.46 -30.49
N TYR A 966 33.45 -19.43 -31.24
CA TYR A 966 32.03 -19.06 -31.34
C TYR A 966 31.24 -19.94 -32.31
N PHE A 967 31.77 -20.19 -33.50
CA PHE A 967 30.98 -20.83 -34.56
C PHE A 967 30.82 -22.35 -34.40
N GLN A 968 31.70 -23.04 -33.65
CA GLN A 968 31.66 -24.48 -33.37
C GLN A 968 31.44 -25.41 -34.60
N SER A 969 31.67 -24.91 -35.81
CA SER A 969 31.34 -25.64 -37.04
C SER A 969 32.53 -26.47 -37.51
N ASP A 970 32.26 -27.75 -37.83
CA ASP A 970 33.28 -28.62 -38.43
C ASP A 970 33.77 -28.11 -39.81
N ALA A 971 33.03 -27.19 -40.44
CA ALA A 971 33.52 -26.47 -41.63
C ALA A 971 34.85 -25.73 -41.37
N LEU A 972 35.05 -25.16 -40.16
CA LEU A 972 36.31 -24.52 -39.76
C LEU A 972 37.41 -25.54 -39.38
N THR A 973 37.07 -26.78 -39.01
CA THR A 973 38.04 -27.83 -38.72
C THR A 973 38.45 -28.63 -39.97
N VAL A 974 37.67 -28.58 -41.06
CA VAL A 974 37.81 -29.39 -42.28
C VAL A 974 38.89 -28.92 -43.28
N LYS A 975 39.59 -27.80 -43.03
CA LYS A 975 40.89 -27.49 -43.70
C LYS A 975 42.09 -27.54 -42.72
N PRO A 976 42.45 -28.72 -42.17
CA PRO A 976 43.59 -28.88 -41.24
C PRO A 976 44.95 -28.91 -41.98
N LYS A 977 45.19 -27.91 -42.85
CA LYS A 977 46.52 -27.60 -43.40
C LYS A 977 47.21 -26.44 -42.68
N LEU A 978 46.46 -25.65 -41.90
CA LEU A 978 47.02 -24.68 -40.94
C LEU A 978 47.23 -25.35 -39.57
N THR A 979 48.18 -26.28 -39.48
CA THR A 979 48.74 -26.64 -38.17
C THR A 979 49.87 -25.68 -37.81
N GLN A 980 50.03 -25.34 -36.52
CA GLN A 980 51.07 -24.42 -36.05
C GLN A 980 52.49 -24.86 -36.52
N SER A 981 52.71 -26.18 -36.63
CA SER A 981 53.95 -26.77 -37.15
C SER A 981 54.22 -26.46 -38.62
N VAL A 982 53.19 -26.28 -39.45
CA VAL A 982 53.33 -25.90 -40.87
C VAL A 982 53.63 -24.41 -41.00
N PHE A 983 52.97 -23.56 -40.19
CA PHE A 983 53.29 -22.12 -40.12
C PHE A 983 54.74 -21.90 -39.70
N ASN A 984 55.23 -22.66 -38.72
CA ASN A 984 56.60 -22.60 -38.22
C ASN A 984 57.66 -23.25 -39.15
N SER A 985 57.29 -23.83 -40.31
CA SER A 985 58.21 -24.61 -41.15
C SER A 985 58.44 -24.07 -42.57
N ILE A 986 57.94 -22.88 -42.90
CA ILE A 986 57.94 -22.36 -44.28
C ILE A 986 58.83 -21.11 -44.39
N PRO A 987 59.66 -20.98 -45.44
CA PRO A 987 60.46 -19.78 -45.69
C PRO A 987 59.59 -18.59 -46.10
N GLU A 988 59.09 -17.92 -45.06
CA GLU A 988 58.66 -16.53 -44.98
C GLU A 988 57.38 -16.14 -45.73
N PHE A 989 57.22 -16.39 -47.05
CA PHE A 989 56.06 -15.85 -47.80
C PHE A 989 55.32 -16.78 -48.79
N THR A 990 55.89 -17.91 -49.24
CA THR A 990 55.23 -18.78 -50.24
C THR A 990 53.88 -19.32 -49.79
N TRP A 991 53.74 -19.70 -48.52
CA TRP A 991 52.46 -20.17 -48.00
C TRP A 991 51.36 -19.12 -48.10
N LEU A 992 51.67 -17.85 -47.81
CA LEU A 992 50.69 -16.78 -47.86
C LEU A 992 50.24 -16.55 -49.30
N THR A 993 51.16 -16.50 -50.27
CA THR A 993 50.79 -16.32 -51.69
C THR A 993 50.02 -17.51 -52.26
N GLU A 994 50.33 -18.75 -51.84
CA GLU A 994 49.61 -19.97 -52.23
C GLU A 994 48.20 -20.07 -51.62
N ASN A 995 47.97 -19.48 -50.43
CA ASN A 995 46.72 -19.64 -49.68
C ASN A 995 45.87 -18.35 -49.57
N MET A 996 46.36 -17.19 -50.02
CA MET A 996 45.64 -15.91 -50.04
C MET A 996 44.24 -16.01 -50.65
N ALA A 997 44.07 -16.74 -51.76
CA ALA A 997 42.76 -16.98 -52.37
C ALA A 997 41.79 -17.69 -51.41
N GLN A 998 42.27 -18.70 -50.67
CA GLN A 998 41.48 -19.43 -49.68
C GLN A 998 41.20 -18.60 -48.42
N VAL A 999 42.10 -17.68 -48.05
CA VAL A 999 41.89 -16.72 -46.95
C VAL A 999 40.78 -15.73 -47.34
N PHE A 1000 40.78 -15.19 -48.56
CA PHE A 1000 39.71 -14.32 -49.04
C PHE A 1000 38.36 -15.04 -49.21
N GLU A 1001 38.37 -16.29 -49.68
CA GLU A 1001 37.20 -17.18 -49.73
C GLU A 1001 36.61 -17.37 -48.33
N LEU A 1002 37.43 -17.80 -47.36
CA LEU A 1002 37.03 -18.03 -45.97
C LEU A 1002 36.54 -16.75 -45.28
N LEU A 1003 37.15 -15.58 -45.53
CA LEU A 1003 36.68 -14.30 -44.98
C LEU A 1003 35.34 -13.82 -45.56
N THR A 1004 35.04 -14.24 -46.79
CA THR A 1004 33.76 -13.97 -47.47
C THR A 1004 32.68 -14.90 -46.94
N GLU A 1005 32.98 -16.20 -46.82
CA GLU A 1005 32.13 -17.23 -46.22
C GLU A 1005 31.84 -16.94 -44.74
N LEU A 1006 32.84 -16.51 -43.98
CA LEU A 1006 32.70 -16.05 -42.59
C LEU A 1006 31.69 -14.88 -42.49
N ASN A 1007 31.69 -13.94 -43.44
CA ASN A 1007 30.70 -12.86 -43.45
C ASN A 1007 29.26 -13.37 -43.65
N TYR A 1008 29.10 -14.41 -44.47
CA TYR A 1008 27.83 -15.09 -44.63
C TYR A 1008 27.41 -15.82 -43.35
N MET A 1009 28.29 -16.66 -42.78
CA MET A 1009 28.05 -17.40 -41.53
C MET A 1009 27.71 -16.49 -40.33
N ILE A 1010 28.37 -15.33 -40.18
CA ILE A 1010 28.03 -14.36 -39.13
C ILE A 1010 26.64 -13.78 -39.34
N MET A 1011 26.31 -13.34 -40.56
CA MET A 1011 24.99 -12.78 -40.85
C MET A 1011 23.89 -13.83 -40.73
N GLU A 1012 24.15 -15.08 -41.08
CA GLU A 1012 23.24 -16.21 -40.90
C GLU A 1012 23.07 -16.58 -39.42
N GLY A 1013 24.16 -16.66 -38.64
CA GLY A 1013 24.13 -16.86 -37.19
C GLY A 1013 23.36 -15.77 -36.45
N TYR A 1014 23.53 -14.51 -36.86
CA TYR A 1014 22.74 -13.39 -36.35
C TYR A 1014 21.26 -13.51 -36.70
N VAL A 1015 20.94 -13.76 -37.98
CA VAL A 1015 19.56 -13.86 -38.47
C VAL A 1015 18.82 -15.04 -37.85
N THR A 1016 19.47 -16.20 -37.69
CA THR A 1016 18.89 -17.39 -37.05
C THR A 1016 18.66 -17.20 -35.55
N THR A 1017 19.62 -16.61 -34.82
CA THR A 1017 19.46 -16.26 -33.40
C THR A 1017 18.36 -15.21 -33.21
N LEU A 1018 18.38 -14.14 -34.01
CA LEU A 1018 17.35 -13.09 -33.98
C LEU A 1018 15.97 -13.64 -34.35
N ALA A 1019 15.87 -14.57 -35.30
CA ALA A 1019 14.62 -15.24 -35.66
C ALA A 1019 14.10 -16.12 -34.51
N ARG A 1020 14.96 -16.95 -33.91
CA ARG A 1020 14.63 -17.81 -32.76
C ARG A 1020 14.04 -17.01 -31.60
N ASP A 1021 14.71 -15.93 -31.22
CA ASP A 1021 14.34 -15.20 -30.00
C ASP A 1021 13.29 -14.10 -30.25
N SER A 1022 13.18 -13.56 -31.48
CA SER A 1022 12.00 -12.77 -31.86
C SER A 1022 10.75 -13.65 -31.92
N ALA A 1023 10.84 -14.89 -32.40
CA ALA A 1023 9.76 -15.87 -32.31
C ALA A 1023 9.41 -16.20 -30.85
N ALA A 1024 10.39 -16.36 -29.96
CA ALA A 1024 10.15 -16.57 -28.53
C ALA A 1024 9.44 -15.38 -27.85
N ILE A 1025 9.74 -14.13 -28.24
CA ILE A 1025 9.03 -12.93 -27.75
C ILE A 1025 7.62 -12.84 -28.34
N ILE A 1026 7.43 -13.17 -29.63
CA ILE A 1026 6.09 -13.22 -30.24
C ILE A 1026 5.24 -14.33 -29.59
N LEU A 1027 5.84 -15.46 -29.24
CA LEU A 1027 5.18 -16.58 -28.57
C LEU A 1027 4.81 -16.22 -27.12
N THR A 1028 5.69 -15.58 -26.34
CA THR A 1028 5.36 -15.12 -24.97
C THR A 1028 4.36 -13.96 -24.97
N ALA A 1029 4.46 -13.00 -25.91
CA ALA A 1029 3.49 -11.93 -26.07
C ALA A 1029 2.10 -12.49 -26.43
N SER A 1030 2.01 -13.36 -27.45
CA SER A 1030 0.75 -14.01 -27.83
C SER A 1030 0.21 -14.93 -26.74
N ALA A 1031 1.05 -15.66 -26.01
CA ALA A 1031 0.63 -16.44 -24.83
C ALA A 1031 0.06 -15.55 -23.71
N SER A 1032 0.65 -14.38 -23.43
CA SER A 1032 0.12 -13.44 -22.43
C SER A 1032 -1.24 -12.86 -22.83
N LEU A 1033 -1.42 -12.54 -24.12
CA LEU A 1033 -2.69 -12.06 -24.66
C LEU A 1033 -3.76 -13.17 -24.74
N LEU A 1034 -3.35 -14.41 -25.05
CA LEU A 1034 -4.22 -15.59 -24.99
C LEU A 1034 -4.64 -15.91 -23.55
N CYS A 1035 -3.74 -15.79 -22.57
CA CYS A 1035 -4.04 -15.97 -21.15
C CYS A 1035 -5.02 -14.89 -20.63
N LEU A 1036 -4.84 -13.63 -21.07
CA LEU A 1036 -5.79 -12.55 -20.80
C LEU A 1036 -7.17 -12.87 -21.40
N ALA A 1037 -7.20 -13.23 -22.69
CA ALA A 1037 -8.43 -13.55 -23.41
C ALA A 1037 -9.15 -14.79 -22.86
N SER A 1038 -8.42 -15.84 -22.48
CA SER A 1038 -8.98 -17.04 -21.85
C SER A 1038 -9.48 -16.76 -20.44
N GLY A 1039 -8.78 -15.94 -19.66
CA GLY A 1039 -9.26 -15.48 -18.34
C GLY A 1039 -10.59 -14.72 -18.46
N LEU A 1040 -10.67 -13.75 -19.37
CA LEU A 1040 -11.90 -12.99 -19.66
C LEU A 1040 -13.02 -13.90 -20.19
N GLY A 1041 -12.69 -14.84 -21.07
CA GLY A 1041 -13.62 -15.84 -21.61
C GLY A 1041 -14.17 -16.79 -20.53
N LEU A 1042 -13.33 -17.24 -19.60
CA LEU A 1042 -13.74 -18.08 -18.48
C LEU A 1042 -14.59 -17.31 -17.47
N ILE A 1043 -14.28 -16.05 -17.17
CA ILE A 1043 -15.16 -15.16 -16.39
C ILE A 1043 -16.55 -15.06 -17.06
N TYR A 1044 -16.57 -14.88 -18.38
CA TYR A 1044 -17.83 -14.79 -19.14
C TYR A 1044 -18.62 -16.11 -19.14
N VAL A 1045 -17.97 -17.25 -19.38
CA VAL A 1045 -18.63 -18.55 -19.51
C VAL A 1045 -19.00 -19.17 -18.16
N LEU A 1046 -18.07 -19.19 -17.19
CA LEU A 1046 -18.27 -19.86 -15.89
C LEU A 1046 -19.07 -19.03 -14.89
N VAL A 1047 -18.96 -17.70 -14.93
CA VAL A 1047 -19.65 -16.83 -13.96
C VAL A 1047 -20.89 -16.19 -14.59
N LEU A 1048 -20.74 -15.41 -15.67
CA LEU A 1048 -21.83 -14.64 -16.24
C LEU A 1048 -22.88 -15.52 -16.96
N LYS A 1049 -22.46 -16.41 -17.86
CA LYS A 1049 -23.38 -17.25 -18.65
C LYS A 1049 -24.14 -18.25 -17.78
N GLU A 1050 -23.47 -18.93 -16.84
CA GLU A 1050 -24.11 -19.91 -15.95
C GLU A 1050 -25.15 -19.26 -15.03
N TYR A 1051 -24.82 -18.13 -14.40
CA TYR A 1051 -25.75 -17.28 -13.65
C TYR A 1051 -27.00 -16.93 -14.49
N PHE A 1052 -26.78 -16.43 -15.71
CA PHE A 1052 -27.85 -16.03 -16.64
C PHE A 1052 -28.68 -17.20 -17.21
N MET A 1053 -28.21 -18.44 -17.12
CA MET A 1053 -28.99 -19.64 -17.45
C MET A 1053 -29.77 -20.18 -16.24
N ASN A 1054 -29.23 -20.07 -15.03
CA ASN A 1054 -29.94 -20.49 -13.82
C ASN A 1054 -31.09 -19.50 -13.49
N GLU A 1055 -30.89 -18.20 -13.72
CA GLU A 1055 -31.93 -17.15 -13.67
C GLU A 1055 -33.20 -17.54 -14.49
N SER A 1056 -33.04 -17.97 -15.75
CA SER A 1056 -34.18 -18.31 -16.61
C SER A 1056 -34.85 -19.64 -16.26
N LYS A 1057 -34.10 -20.63 -15.75
CA LYS A 1057 -34.67 -21.89 -15.24
C LYS A 1057 -35.58 -21.65 -14.03
N VAL A 1058 -35.17 -20.79 -13.09
CA VAL A 1058 -35.96 -20.46 -11.89
C VAL A 1058 -37.30 -19.79 -12.29
N ILE A 1059 -37.27 -18.83 -13.23
CA ILE A 1059 -38.49 -18.15 -13.72
C ILE A 1059 -39.49 -19.15 -14.32
N LYS A 1060 -39.01 -20.12 -15.11
CA LYS A 1060 -39.87 -21.18 -15.67
C LYS A 1060 -40.49 -22.11 -14.63
N LEU A 1061 -39.75 -22.43 -13.56
CA LEU A 1061 -40.28 -23.24 -12.45
C LEU A 1061 -41.31 -22.47 -11.61
N LEU A 1062 -41.19 -21.16 -11.47
CA LEU A 1062 -42.18 -20.31 -10.79
C LEU A 1062 -43.51 -20.23 -11.55
N LEU A 1063 -43.48 -20.22 -12.89
CA LEU A 1063 -44.70 -20.26 -13.72
C LEU A 1063 -45.45 -21.61 -13.66
N ALA A 1064 -44.82 -22.67 -13.15
CA ALA A 1064 -45.42 -24.01 -13.03
C ALA A 1064 -46.18 -24.25 -11.70
N VAL A 1065 -46.28 -23.24 -10.83
CA VAL A 1065 -46.97 -23.38 -9.54
C VAL A 1065 -48.50 -23.45 -9.74
N PRO A 1066 -49.22 -24.37 -9.05
CA PRO A 1066 -50.68 -24.50 -9.20
C PRO A 1066 -51.44 -23.20 -8.90
N LYS A 1067 -52.31 -22.79 -9.84
CA LYS A 1067 -53.07 -21.53 -9.79
C LYS A 1067 -53.87 -21.34 -8.51
N ARG A 1068 -54.41 -22.40 -7.91
CA ARG A 1068 -55.15 -22.34 -6.64
C ARG A 1068 -54.27 -21.84 -5.50
N ALA A 1069 -53.11 -22.47 -5.29
CA ALA A 1069 -52.15 -22.07 -4.27
C ALA A 1069 -51.59 -20.65 -4.50
N ALA A 1070 -51.48 -20.19 -5.75
CA ALA A 1070 -51.17 -18.80 -6.03
C ALA A 1070 -52.32 -17.85 -5.65
N SER A 1071 -53.57 -18.23 -5.91
CA SER A 1071 -54.77 -17.47 -5.54
C SER A 1071 -54.92 -17.32 -4.03
N ASP A 1072 -54.72 -18.40 -3.27
CA ASP A 1072 -54.83 -18.39 -1.81
C ASP A 1072 -53.80 -17.40 -1.21
N ILE A 1073 -52.57 -17.38 -1.74
CA ILE A 1073 -51.51 -16.45 -1.34
C ILE A 1073 -51.81 -14.99 -1.74
N VAL A 1074 -52.41 -14.75 -2.91
CA VAL A 1074 -52.85 -13.40 -3.32
C VAL A 1074 -53.86 -12.85 -2.31
N THR A 1075 -54.90 -13.61 -1.97
CA THR A 1075 -55.92 -13.14 -1.01
C THR A 1075 -55.38 -12.88 0.39
N THR A 1076 -54.41 -13.68 0.87
CA THR A 1076 -53.74 -13.40 2.15
C THR A 1076 -52.92 -12.11 2.08
N LEU A 1077 -52.17 -11.89 0.98
CA LEU A 1077 -51.37 -10.68 0.82
C LEU A 1077 -52.22 -9.42 0.65
N GLU A 1078 -53.42 -9.51 0.08
CA GLU A 1078 -54.32 -8.36 -0.06
C GLU A 1078 -54.87 -7.87 1.29
N ALA A 1079 -55.32 -8.79 2.16
CA ALA A 1079 -55.73 -8.44 3.52
C ALA A 1079 -54.59 -7.84 4.35
N GLU A 1080 -53.37 -8.36 4.23
CA GLU A 1080 -52.18 -7.83 4.93
C GLU A 1080 -51.71 -6.49 4.36
N ILE A 1081 -51.88 -6.23 3.05
CA ILE A 1081 -51.63 -4.91 2.45
C ILE A 1081 -52.65 -3.88 2.98
N GLU A 1082 -53.92 -4.27 3.14
CA GLU A 1082 -54.97 -3.41 3.68
C GLU A 1082 -54.71 -3.07 5.17
N GLY A 1083 -54.46 -4.07 6.01
CA GLY A 1083 -54.09 -3.84 7.42
C GLY A 1083 -52.79 -3.04 7.60
N TYR A 1084 -51.80 -3.21 6.70
CA TYR A 1084 -50.59 -2.39 6.69
C TYR A 1084 -50.87 -0.92 6.33
N LEU A 1085 -51.85 -0.65 5.46
CA LEU A 1085 -52.27 0.70 5.11
C LEU A 1085 -53.05 1.37 6.26
N GLU A 1086 -53.97 0.64 6.91
CA GLU A 1086 -54.70 1.14 8.08
C GLU A 1086 -53.76 1.57 9.22
N LEU A 1087 -52.73 0.76 9.52
CA LEU A 1087 -51.74 1.03 10.55
C LEU A 1087 -50.91 2.32 10.33
N PHE A 1088 -50.91 2.91 9.14
CA PHE A 1088 -50.18 4.15 8.85
C PHE A 1088 -51.03 5.31 8.33
N ALA A 1089 -52.29 5.08 7.97
CA ALA A 1089 -53.21 6.14 7.53
C ALA A 1089 -53.58 7.15 8.65
N GLY A 1090 -53.46 6.75 9.92
CA GLY A 1090 -53.70 7.65 11.07
C GLY A 1090 -52.51 8.54 11.47
N ASP A 1091 -51.37 8.43 10.77
CA ASP A 1091 -50.06 8.97 11.17
C ASP A 1091 -49.62 10.13 10.23
N SER A 1092 -50.46 10.53 9.26
CA SER A 1092 -50.05 11.16 8.00
C SER A 1092 -50.79 12.46 7.63
N ASP A 1093 -50.94 13.40 8.57
CA ASP A 1093 -51.62 14.71 8.38
C ASP A 1093 -50.88 15.73 7.46
N GLY A 1094 -50.28 15.30 6.35
CA GLY A 1094 -49.81 16.23 5.30
C GLY A 1094 -48.58 15.82 4.49
N LEU A 1095 -48.68 14.78 3.66
CA LEU A 1095 -47.71 14.46 2.60
C LEU A 1095 -48.42 13.88 1.36
N ASP A 1096 -48.45 14.62 0.26
CA ASP A 1096 -49.17 14.22 -0.98
C ASP A 1096 -48.53 13.04 -1.76
N ASP A 1097 -47.33 12.58 -1.35
CA ASP A 1097 -46.55 11.51 -2.01
C ASP A 1097 -47.29 10.15 -2.08
N ASP A 1098 -48.28 9.90 -1.22
CA ASP A 1098 -49.00 8.62 -1.16
C ASP A 1098 -50.02 8.43 -2.30
N ALA A 1099 -50.37 9.52 -3.02
CA ALA A 1099 -51.17 9.44 -4.25
C ALA A 1099 -50.46 8.62 -5.35
N GLU A 1100 -49.12 8.70 -5.44
CA GLU A 1100 -48.34 7.92 -6.42
C GLU A 1100 -48.48 6.41 -6.17
N VAL A 1101 -48.52 5.99 -4.90
CA VAL A 1101 -48.57 4.57 -4.53
C VAL A 1101 -49.94 3.97 -4.89
N ARG A 1102 -51.04 4.65 -4.57
CA ARG A 1102 -52.39 4.24 -4.98
C ARG A 1102 -52.57 4.26 -6.51
N ALA A 1103 -52.02 5.25 -7.20
CA ALA A 1103 -52.05 5.31 -8.66
C ALA A 1103 -51.33 4.12 -9.32
N SER A 1104 -50.26 3.60 -8.70
CA SER A 1104 -49.49 2.46 -9.22
C SER A 1104 -50.19 1.10 -9.10
N THR A 1105 -51.14 0.94 -8.18
CA THR A 1105 -51.80 -0.34 -7.88
C THR A 1105 -53.24 -0.44 -8.38
N GLY A 1106 -53.92 0.69 -8.63
CA GLY A 1106 -55.34 0.73 -8.98
C GLY A 1106 -55.72 0.40 -10.43
N SER A 1107 -54.76 0.15 -11.34
CA SER A 1107 -55.07 -0.13 -12.75
C SER A 1107 -54.28 -1.30 -13.34
N ALA A 1108 -54.81 -2.51 -13.13
CA ALA A 1108 -54.52 -3.67 -13.97
C ALA A 1108 -55.36 -3.66 -15.28
N GLY A 1109 -55.80 -2.49 -15.73
CA GLY A 1109 -56.57 -2.32 -16.97
C GLY A 1109 -55.73 -2.71 -18.18
N VAL A 1110 -56.16 -3.75 -18.90
CA VAL A 1110 -55.47 -4.45 -20.00
C VAL A 1110 -54.74 -3.49 -20.95
N ALA A 1111 -53.43 -3.32 -20.73
CA ALA A 1111 -52.60 -2.40 -21.49
C ALA A 1111 -52.24 -2.96 -22.88
N THR A 1112 -53.13 -2.79 -23.86
CA THR A 1112 -52.89 -3.11 -25.27
C THR A 1112 -51.91 -2.12 -25.95
N SER A 1113 -50.66 -2.12 -25.51
CA SER A 1113 -49.57 -1.29 -26.07
C SER A 1113 -48.33 -2.13 -26.40
N GLY A 1114 -48.53 -3.20 -27.16
CA GLY A 1114 -47.49 -4.16 -27.50
C GLY A 1114 -46.63 -3.73 -28.68
N ASN A 1115 -45.44 -3.16 -28.44
CA ASN A 1115 -44.28 -3.37 -29.33
C ASN A 1115 -42.90 -2.99 -28.76
N ASN A 1116 -42.77 -1.91 -27.98
CA ASN A 1116 -41.45 -1.30 -27.72
C ASN A 1116 -40.53 -2.07 -26.73
N ASP A 1117 -41.07 -2.77 -25.72
CA ASP A 1117 -40.25 -3.32 -24.62
C ASP A 1117 -39.34 -4.51 -24.98
N ARG A 1118 -39.50 -5.11 -26.17
CA ARG A 1118 -38.56 -6.14 -26.65
C ARG A 1118 -37.12 -5.62 -26.76
N ARG A 1119 -36.90 -4.31 -26.89
CA ARG A 1119 -35.58 -3.65 -26.90
C ARG A 1119 -34.93 -3.47 -25.51
N GLY A 1120 -35.63 -3.77 -24.42
CA GLY A 1120 -35.12 -3.60 -23.05
C GLY A 1120 -34.17 -4.72 -22.59
N LYS A 1121 -34.62 -5.98 -22.69
CA LYS A 1121 -33.97 -7.14 -22.04
C LYS A 1121 -32.50 -7.38 -22.43
N VAL A 1122 -32.14 -7.16 -23.70
CA VAL A 1122 -30.78 -7.40 -24.22
C VAL A 1122 -29.74 -6.50 -23.55
N LYS A 1123 -30.11 -5.25 -23.24
CA LYS A 1123 -29.18 -4.21 -22.77
C LYS A 1123 -28.44 -4.56 -21.48
N ARG A 1124 -29.07 -5.30 -20.53
CA ARG A 1124 -28.41 -5.64 -19.26
C ARG A 1124 -27.24 -6.61 -19.46
N ARG A 1125 -27.47 -7.73 -20.16
CA ARG A 1125 -26.43 -8.73 -20.44
C ARG A 1125 -25.31 -8.13 -21.31
N GLN A 1126 -25.69 -7.38 -22.34
CA GLN A 1126 -24.76 -6.70 -23.25
C GLN A 1126 -23.90 -5.64 -22.52
N LYS A 1127 -24.47 -4.86 -21.59
CA LYS A 1127 -23.73 -3.81 -20.86
C LYS A 1127 -22.63 -4.38 -19.94
N TYR A 1128 -22.85 -5.51 -19.27
CA TYR A 1128 -21.80 -6.15 -18.46
C TYR A 1128 -20.72 -6.81 -19.33
N ALA A 1129 -21.12 -7.49 -20.42
CA ALA A 1129 -20.16 -8.04 -21.38
C ALA A 1129 -19.28 -6.94 -22.02
N LEU A 1130 -19.87 -5.80 -22.39
CA LEU A 1130 -19.16 -4.68 -23.01
C LEU A 1130 -18.22 -3.95 -22.03
N MET A 1131 -18.57 -3.84 -20.74
CA MET A 1131 -17.62 -3.37 -19.72
C MET A 1131 -16.45 -4.35 -19.50
N LEU A 1132 -16.72 -5.66 -19.48
CA LEU A 1132 -15.66 -6.68 -19.35
C LEU A 1132 -14.71 -6.67 -20.55
N MET A 1133 -15.24 -6.56 -21.77
CA MET A 1133 -14.42 -6.42 -22.98
C MET A 1133 -13.65 -5.09 -23.00
N GLY A 1134 -14.26 -3.97 -22.61
CA GLY A 1134 -13.57 -2.68 -22.55
C GLY A 1134 -12.36 -2.68 -21.61
N PHE A 1135 -12.49 -3.31 -20.43
CA PHE A 1135 -11.37 -3.51 -19.51
C PHE A 1135 -10.31 -4.45 -20.10
N GLY A 1136 -10.73 -5.54 -20.75
CA GLY A 1136 -9.83 -6.46 -21.44
C GLY A 1136 -9.03 -5.81 -22.56
N VAL A 1137 -9.67 -4.98 -23.39
CA VAL A 1137 -9.01 -4.22 -24.48
C VAL A 1137 -7.98 -3.24 -23.93
N ALA A 1138 -8.26 -2.56 -22.80
CA ALA A 1138 -7.29 -1.66 -22.18
C ALA A 1138 -6.04 -2.40 -21.67
N LEU A 1139 -6.21 -3.55 -21.00
CA LEU A 1139 -5.08 -4.39 -20.57
C LEU A 1139 -4.31 -5.00 -21.76
N ALA A 1140 -5.02 -5.46 -22.79
CA ALA A 1140 -4.41 -5.96 -24.02
C ALA A 1140 -3.59 -4.88 -24.73
N ALA A 1141 -4.10 -3.64 -24.81
CA ALA A 1141 -3.39 -2.51 -25.42
C ALA A 1141 -2.13 -2.12 -24.64
N LEU A 1142 -2.17 -2.09 -23.30
CA LEU A 1142 -0.98 -1.86 -22.47
C LEU A 1142 0.06 -2.97 -22.64
N THR A 1143 -0.37 -4.23 -22.62
CA THR A 1143 0.50 -5.41 -22.79
C THR A 1143 1.14 -5.42 -24.18
N ALA A 1144 0.35 -5.24 -25.23
CA ALA A 1144 0.83 -5.14 -26.60
C ALA A 1144 1.74 -3.92 -26.79
N GLY A 1145 1.44 -2.77 -26.16
CA GLY A 1145 2.28 -1.59 -26.19
C GLY A 1145 3.68 -1.82 -25.59
N MET A 1146 3.78 -2.55 -24.48
CA MET A 1146 5.07 -2.93 -23.88
C MET A 1146 5.93 -3.80 -24.82
N TYR A 1147 5.33 -4.83 -25.43
CA TYR A 1147 6.03 -5.68 -26.41
C TYR A 1147 6.32 -4.95 -27.73
N PHE A 1148 5.42 -4.07 -28.19
CA PHE A 1148 5.60 -3.29 -29.42
C PHE A 1148 6.70 -2.24 -29.28
N PHE A 1149 6.81 -1.58 -28.12
CA PHE A 1149 7.87 -0.61 -27.85
C PHE A 1149 9.26 -1.29 -27.83
N THR A 1150 9.35 -2.47 -27.20
CA THR A 1150 10.60 -3.25 -27.14
C THR A 1150 10.98 -3.86 -28.50
N MET A 1151 10.02 -4.26 -29.34
CA MET A 1151 10.31 -4.62 -30.74
C MET A 1151 10.70 -3.40 -31.59
N SER A 1152 10.01 -2.26 -31.45
CA SER A 1152 10.28 -1.03 -32.19
C SER A 1152 11.69 -0.49 -31.95
N ARG A 1153 12.19 -0.59 -30.71
CA ARG A 1153 13.59 -0.24 -30.38
C ARG A 1153 14.62 -1.06 -31.17
N LYS A 1154 14.38 -2.34 -31.45
CA LYS A 1154 15.28 -3.18 -32.29
C LYS A 1154 15.35 -2.67 -33.73
N VAL A 1155 14.20 -2.34 -34.32
CA VAL A 1155 14.12 -1.82 -35.69
C VAL A 1155 14.88 -0.50 -35.82
N LEU A 1156 14.75 0.39 -34.84
CA LEU A 1156 15.49 1.66 -34.80
C LEU A 1156 17.01 1.47 -34.59
N ALA A 1157 17.41 0.53 -33.72
CA ALA A 1157 18.83 0.23 -33.47
C ALA A 1157 19.54 -0.32 -34.74
N ASN A 1158 18.94 -1.31 -35.41
CA ASN A 1158 19.47 -1.85 -36.66
C ASN A 1158 19.51 -0.78 -37.76
N GLY A 1159 18.47 0.07 -37.84
CA GLY A 1159 18.38 1.13 -38.84
C GLY A 1159 19.54 2.14 -38.76
N ASN A 1160 19.83 2.65 -37.56
CA ASN A 1160 20.88 3.67 -37.38
C ASN A 1160 22.30 3.11 -37.60
N ASN A 1161 22.60 1.92 -37.08
CA ASN A 1161 23.92 1.31 -37.21
C ASN A 1161 24.24 0.90 -38.66
N CYS A 1162 23.23 0.48 -39.43
CA CYS A 1162 23.40 0.18 -40.85
C CYS A 1162 23.58 1.46 -41.70
N LEU A 1163 23.05 2.61 -41.25
CA LEU A 1163 23.22 3.89 -41.94
C LEU A 1163 24.61 4.51 -41.73
N THR A 1164 25.24 4.27 -40.57
CA THR A 1164 26.58 4.81 -40.26
C THR A 1164 27.74 3.97 -40.79
N SER A 1165 27.54 2.68 -41.09
CA SER A 1165 28.60 1.82 -41.67
C SER A 1165 28.63 1.76 -43.20
N VAL A 1166 27.58 2.24 -43.89
CA VAL A 1166 27.42 2.12 -45.36
C VAL A 1166 27.88 3.36 -46.12
N THR A 1167 28.09 4.50 -45.45
CA THR A 1167 28.61 5.74 -46.04
C THR A 1167 30.06 5.66 -46.59
N GLY A 1168 30.73 4.51 -46.45
CA GLY A 1168 32.08 4.27 -46.99
C GLY A 1168 32.16 3.38 -48.24
N SER A 1169 31.03 2.95 -48.83
CA SER A 1169 31.06 2.12 -50.05
C SER A 1169 29.77 2.26 -50.88
N GLU A 1170 29.84 3.06 -51.95
CA GLU A 1170 28.66 3.47 -52.72
C GLU A 1170 27.97 2.35 -53.52
N THR A 1171 28.69 1.27 -53.86
CA THR A 1171 28.22 0.26 -54.82
C THR A 1171 27.33 -0.83 -54.24
N PHE A 1172 27.26 -1.02 -52.91
CA PHE A 1172 26.52 -2.12 -52.29
C PHE A 1172 25.12 -1.75 -51.76
N ALA A 1173 24.78 -0.46 -51.73
CA ALA A 1173 23.59 0.04 -51.03
C ALA A 1173 22.25 -0.29 -51.72
N PHE A 1174 22.24 -0.58 -53.03
CA PHE A 1174 21.01 -0.58 -53.83
C PHE A 1174 20.10 -1.80 -53.60
N THR A 1175 20.66 -2.96 -53.25
CA THR A 1175 19.91 -4.23 -53.22
C THR A 1175 19.11 -4.43 -51.94
N GLN A 1176 19.63 -4.03 -50.77
CA GLN A 1176 18.96 -4.28 -49.47
C GLN A 1176 17.84 -3.28 -49.12
N MET A 1177 17.83 -2.05 -49.67
CA MET A 1177 16.77 -1.07 -49.35
C MET A 1177 15.37 -1.47 -49.83
N SER A 1178 15.27 -2.46 -50.72
CA SER A 1178 14.02 -2.96 -51.31
C SER A 1178 13.06 -3.54 -50.27
N TYR A 1179 13.55 -4.34 -49.32
CA TYR A 1179 12.72 -5.08 -48.34
C TYR A 1179 12.12 -4.21 -47.22
N PHE A 1180 12.75 -3.10 -46.85
CA PHE A 1180 12.31 -2.26 -45.71
C PHE A 1180 11.31 -1.16 -46.07
N ARG A 1181 11.02 -0.95 -47.36
CA ARG A 1181 10.16 0.14 -47.85
C ARG A 1181 8.72 0.15 -47.28
N PRO A 1182 7.97 -0.98 -47.20
CA PRO A 1182 6.58 -0.95 -46.73
C PRO A 1182 6.46 -0.66 -45.23
N LEU A 1183 7.38 -1.14 -44.40
CA LEU A 1183 7.38 -0.89 -42.95
C LEU A 1183 7.51 0.61 -42.64
N ARG A 1184 8.31 1.32 -43.45
CA ARG A 1184 8.56 2.76 -43.31
C ARG A 1184 7.33 3.61 -43.62
N GLN A 1185 6.49 3.20 -44.58
CA GLN A 1185 5.20 3.86 -44.87
C GLN A 1185 4.15 3.61 -43.78
N PHE A 1186 4.13 2.41 -43.19
CA PHE A 1186 3.21 2.10 -42.08
C PHE A 1186 3.53 2.93 -40.83
N GLN A 1187 4.82 3.10 -40.50
CA GLN A 1187 5.24 3.94 -39.37
C GLN A 1187 4.87 5.42 -39.55
N THR A 1188 5.11 6.02 -40.72
CA THR A 1188 4.82 7.46 -40.91
C THR A 1188 3.32 7.77 -40.82
N GLN A 1189 2.46 6.91 -41.37
CA GLN A 1189 1.00 7.09 -41.24
C GLN A 1189 0.51 6.89 -39.80
N PHE A 1190 1.02 5.86 -39.09
CA PHE A 1190 0.59 5.57 -37.72
C PHE A 1190 1.02 6.66 -36.71
N PHE A 1191 2.25 7.15 -36.81
CA PHE A 1191 2.72 8.23 -35.92
C PHE A 1191 2.09 9.59 -36.24
N SER A 1192 1.78 9.89 -37.50
CA SER A 1192 1.05 11.11 -37.88
C SER A 1192 -0.30 11.19 -37.15
N GLY A 1193 -1.15 10.17 -37.30
CA GLY A 1193 -2.49 10.17 -36.70
C GLY A 1193 -2.50 10.18 -35.15
N ILE A 1194 -1.47 9.66 -34.50
CA ILE A 1194 -1.36 9.70 -33.03
C ILE A 1194 -0.87 11.06 -32.52
N PHE A 1195 0.11 11.69 -33.17
CA PHE A 1195 0.58 13.02 -32.76
C PHE A 1195 -0.48 14.10 -33.00
N GLU A 1196 -1.14 14.06 -34.16
CA GLU A 1196 -2.16 15.03 -34.55
C GLU A 1196 -3.35 15.03 -33.57
N ALA A 1197 -3.85 13.84 -33.21
CA ALA A 1197 -4.93 13.68 -32.23
C ALA A 1197 -4.56 14.10 -30.79
N HIS A 1198 -3.29 14.13 -30.43
CA HIS A 1198 -2.84 14.43 -29.05
C HIS A 1198 -2.37 15.88 -28.86
N PHE A 1199 -2.03 16.60 -29.94
CA PHE A 1199 -1.54 17.99 -29.84
C PHE A 1199 -2.67 19.02 -29.74
N GLU A 1200 -3.82 18.80 -30.39
CA GLU A 1200 -4.98 19.72 -30.31
C GLU A 1200 -5.55 19.84 -28.89
N THR A 1201 -5.31 18.87 -28.00
CA THR A 1201 -5.89 18.83 -26.65
C THR A 1201 -5.06 19.54 -25.57
N LEU A 1202 -3.88 20.11 -25.88
CA LEU A 1202 -2.94 20.63 -24.87
C LEU A 1202 -2.36 22.04 -25.13
N THR A 1203 -2.84 22.79 -26.12
CA THR A 1203 -2.32 24.13 -26.46
C THR A 1203 -2.99 25.27 -25.69
N LEU A 1204 -2.48 25.62 -24.50
CA LEU A 1204 -2.77 26.94 -23.90
C LEU A 1204 -1.58 27.56 -23.13
N SER A 1205 -0.86 28.42 -23.86
CA SER A 1205 0.11 29.44 -23.44
C SER A 1205 1.60 29.06 -23.23
N ARG A 1206 2.44 29.93 -23.84
CA ARG A 1206 3.91 30.12 -23.72
C ARG A 1206 4.83 29.10 -24.42
N SER A 1207 5.97 29.62 -24.89
CA SER A 1207 6.75 29.08 -26.02
C SER A 1207 8.10 28.44 -25.60
N PRO A 1208 8.43 27.22 -26.08
CA PRO A 1208 9.65 26.50 -25.68
C PRO A 1208 10.89 26.76 -26.55
N SER A 1209 10.82 27.67 -27.53
CA SER A 1209 11.80 27.78 -28.63
C SER A 1209 13.23 28.17 -28.25
N GLN A 1210 13.48 28.73 -27.06
CA GLN A 1210 14.81 29.18 -26.65
C GLN A 1210 15.65 28.14 -25.87
N TRP A 1211 15.05 27.05 -25.39
CA TRP A 1211 15.79 26.03 -24.62
C TRP A 1211 16.49 24.99 -25.49
N ILE A 1212 15.83 24.53 -26.56
CA ILE A 1212 16.33 23.45 -27.42
C ILE A 1212 17.65 23.85 -28.11
N GLN A 1213 17.80 25.12 -28.49
CA GLN A 1213 18.96 25.59 -29.25
C GLN A 1213 20.26 25.69 -28.43
N LYS A 1214 20.19 25.62 -27.09
CA LYS A 1214 21.38 25.55 -26.20
C LYS A 1214 21.80 24.13 -25.84
N ALA A 1215 20.93 23.13 -26.00
CA ALA A 1215 21.21 21.74 -25.64
C ALA A 1215 21.92 20.93 -26.75
N CYS A 1216 22.10 21.51 -27.94
CA CYS A 1216 22.77 20.86 -29.08
C CYS A 1216 24.19 21.41 -29.35
N LEU A 1217 24.78 22.16 -28.41
CA LEU A 1217 26.11 22.77 -28.51
C LEU A 1217 26.93 22.60 -27.21
N SER A 1218 26.64 21.54 -26.46
CA SER A 1218 27.42 21.01 -25.32
C SER A 1218 27.36 19.50 -25.35
#